data_AF-A0A955VJM1-F1
#
_entry.id   AF-A0A955VJM1-F1
#
_cell.length_a   1.000
_cell.length_b   1.000
_cell.length_c   1.000
_cell.angle_alpha   90.00
_cell.angle_beta   90.00
_cell.angle_gamma   90.00
#
_symmetry.space_group_name_H-M   'P 1'
#
loop_
_entity.id
_entity.type
_entity.pdbx_description
1 polymer ?
#
loop_
_entity_poly.entity_id
_entity_poly.type
_entity_poly.pdbx_seq_one_letter_code
_entity_poly.pdbx_strand_id
1 'polypeptide(L)'
;MEKTTADILWVTISAALVFIMQPGFMCLESGITRSKNSINVAIKNITDFGVSVVLFWLVGFGLMFGASSGGWFGRDLFAVPIGKGDAWLSTFFVFEAMFCCTATTIVSGAAAERMRFVGYIVVTMILSSLIYPVFGHWAWGGAFDPKNIGWLQKLGFVDFAGSTVVHSVGGWTALAVVLVLGPRIGRFGDDNLVRRITANNLPISILGVMLLWFGWFGFNGGSTLSMSKEVAGVIANTMLSGAAGGMTCLAIGMVLRKFADVTLLINGSLAGLVAITAPCHAVGVFDALVIGAVGGLAALLVERLLEWLRIDDAVGAIPVHLGGGVWGTLAVALFGDPAVLGTKLSFWGQLEAQLLGIVAACALAFGVMYVLLRLLNRLLPLRVSAEDEHVGLNISEHQATTELYDFFRVMEIQKKTGDLTVRVPVEEFTVVGQISQRYNEVMDALQQAVARAETIVRTAKDGIITFTRQEYTIVSLNPAAVAVFGYPETEVQRLPLTSLLDHDGHKPNLADLSGTGYHELNGRRKDGTTFPLEVAISELSEGGEHLYSGVVRDITLRKKAEEQLKAAKAELERLVITDELTGLANRRHVDEAIEHEIQRAQRYGRPFSVALIDLDEFKLVNDYLGHGVGDIVLQLVGKRLSAIGRETDLLARYGGDEFVALLPETDGEGAREMARRFAEAVRALRRDEGAIDFDVTASIGVATFGGELRSRAALLAAADRAMYAAKRQRGDGVASAD
;
A
#
# COMPACT_ATOMS: atom_id res chain seq x y z
N MET A 1 19.74 13.44 70.11
CA MET A 1 20.21 12.18 70.71
C MET A 1 21.13 11.54 69.69
N GLU A 2 22.29 11.04 70.08
CA GLU A 2 23.20 10.36 69.15
C GLU A 2 22.50 9.09 68.62
N LYS A 3 22.48 8.92 67.30
CA LYS A 3 21.80 7.79 66.66
C LYS A 3 22.69 6.56 66.73
N THR A 4 22.10 5.41 67.09
CA THR A 4 22.86 4.16 67.16
C THR A 4 23.15 3.63 65.76
N THR A 5 24.13 2.75 65.63
CA THR A 5 24.40 2.05 64.35
C THR A 5 23.19 1.28 63.84
N ALA A 6 22.36 0.73 64.75
CA ALA A 6 21.12 0.05 64.37
C ALA A 6 20.08 1.01 63.78
N ASP A 7 19.95 2.22 64.33
CA ASP A 7 19.08 3.26 63.78
C ASP A 7 19.53 3.69 62.39
N ILE A 8 20.85 3.94 62.23
CA ILE A 8 21.44 4.32 60.95
C ILE A 8 21.24 3.22 59.90
N LEU A 9 21.47 1.95 60.27
CA LEU A 9 21.26 0.80 59.39
C LEU A 9 19.79 0.68 58.97
N TRP A 10 18.86 0.78 59.93
CA TRP A 10 17.43 0.70 59.66
C TRP A 10 16.96 1.78 58.67
N VAL A 11 17.32 3.03 58.92
CA VAL A 11 16.93 4.15 58.05
C VAL A 11 17.61 4.06 56.68
N THR A 12 18.85 3.55 56.61
CA THR A 12 19.54 3.32 55.33
C THR A 12 18.86 2.22 54.50
N ILE A 13 18.48 1.10 55.12
CA ILE A 13 17.70 0.03 54.46
C ILE A 13 16.33 0.58 54.03
N SER A 14 15.68 1.35 54.90
CA SER A 14 14.40 1.98 54.59
C SER A 14 14.51 2.91 53.39
N ALA A 15 15.57 3.71 53.27
CA ALA A 15 15.81 4.54 52.09
C ALA A 15 15.98 3.69 50.81
N ALA A 16 16.69 2.56 50.88
CA ALA A 16 16.81 1.63 49.75
C ALA A 16 15.46 0.99 49.37
N LEU A 17 14.60 0.69 50.35
CA LEU A 17 13.23 0.22 50.09
C LEU A 17 12.37 1.31 49.44
N VAL A 18 12.45 2.56 49.90
CA VAL A 18 11.73 3.67 49.26
C VAL A 18 12.26 3.92 47.85
N PHE A 19 13.55 3.76 47.60
CA PHE A 19 14.10 3.81 46.24
C PHE A 19 13.43 2.80 45.29
N ILE A 20 13.07 1.59 45.76
CA ILE A 20 12.34 0.58 44.96
C ILE A 20 10.95 1.09 44.53
N MET A 21 10.38 2.10 45.20
CA MET A 21 9.15 2.72 44.73
C MET A 21 9.31 3.39 43.36
N GLN A 22 10.51 3.87 42.99
CA GLN A 22 10.78 4.47 41.68
C GLN A 22 10.53 3.52 40.49
N PRO A 23 11.17 2.32 40.43
CA PRO A 23 10.78 1.34 39.41
C PRO A 23 9.34 0.84 39.60
N GLY A 24 8.77 0.94 40.81
CA GLY A 24 7.35 0.68 41.06
C GLY A 24 6.42 1.63 40.31
N PHE A 25 6.64 2.95 40.41
CA PHE A 25 5.92 3.98 39.64
C PHE A 25 6.14 3.79 38.14
N MET A 26 7.38 3.58 37.71
CA MET A 26 7.69 3.33 36.31
C MET A 26 6.86 2.15 35.75
N CYS A 27 6.82 1.02 36.45
CA CYS A 27 6.04 -0.16 36.03
C CYS A 27 4.53 0.14 36.04
N LEU A 28 4.01 0.78 37.10
CA LEU A 28 2.60 1.15 37.21
C LEU A 28 2.16 2.04 36.04
N GLU A 29 2.90 3.13 35.81
CA GLU A 29 2.55 4.16 34.84
C GLU A 29 2.75 3.67 33.41
N SER A 30 3.87 3.00 33.13
CA SER A 30 4.14 2.46 31.80
C SER A 30 3.17 1.36 31.42
N GLY A 31 2.64 0.59 32.38
CA GLY A 31 1.65 -0.44 32.14
C GLY A 31 0.22 0.10 31.92
N ILE A 32 -0.19 1.14 32.67
CA ILE A 32 -1.53 1.76 32.54
C ILE A 32 -1.64 2.66 31.31
N THR A 33 -0.54 3.27 30.87
CA THR A 33 -0.55 4.11 29.66
C THR A 33 -0.56 3.27 28.37
N ARG A 34 -0.89 3.90 27.25
CA ARG A 34 -0.85 3.26 25.91
C ARG A 34 0.58 2.95 25.51
N SER A 35 0.79 1.84 24.79
CA SER A 35 2.12 1.35 24.38
C SER A 35 2.96 2.38 23.66
N LYS A 36 2.34 3.25 22.84
CA LYS A 36 2.99 4.36 22.13
C LYS A 36 3.62 5.44 23.03
N ASN A 37 3.42 5.36 24.34
CA ASN A 37 3.92 6.33 25.33
C ASN A 37 4.75 5.67 26.46
N SER A 38 4.91 4.35 26.48
CA SER A 38 5.57 3.63 27.58
C SER A 38 7.03 4.05 27.81
N ILE A 39 7.79 4.32 26.74
CA ILE A 39 9.18 4.77 26.81
C ILE A 39 9.25 6.19 27.35
N ASN A 40 8.35 7.07 26.88
CA ASN A 40 8.25 8.44 27.40
C ASN A 40 7.97 8.47 28.90
N VAL A 41 7.15 7.54 29.41
CA VAL A 41 6.88 7.40 30.85
C VAL A 41 8.11 6.87 31.59
N ALA A 42 8.79 5.85 31.04
CA ALA A 42 9.97 5.27 31.67
C ALA A 42 11.13 6.25 31.83
N ILE A 43 11.43 7.02 30.78
CA ILE A 43 12.49 8.04 30.84
C ILE A 43 12.13 9.20 31.77
N LYS A 44 10.85 9.56 31.89
CA LYS A 44 10.38 10.55 32.87
C LYS A 44 10.70 10.12 34.30
N ASN A 45 10.41 8.87 34.66
CA ASN A 45 10.67 8.32 35.99
C ASN A 45 12.16 8.39 36.36
N ILE A 46 13.07 7.90 35.51
CA ILE A 46 14.52 7.97 35.84
C ILE A 46 15.07 9.40 35.82
N THR A 47 14.53 10.26 34.96
CA THR A 47 14.96 11.67 34.88
C THR A 47 14.48 12.44 36.10
N ASP A 48 13.25 12.21 36.56
CA ASP A 48 12.75 12.87 37.76
C ASP A 48 13.55 12.51 38.99
N PHE A 49 13.99 11.25 39.11
CA PHE A 49 14.84 10.82 40.19
C PHE A 49 16.14 11.63 40.19
N GLY A 50 16.83 11.69 39.05
CA GLY A 50 18.08 12.44 38.92
C GLY A 50 17.93 13.93 39.22
N VAL A 51 16.91 14.58 38.65
CA VAL A 51 16.64 16.01 38.85
C VAL A 51 16.25 16.29 40.30
N SER A 52 15.37 15.49 40.88
CA SER A 52 14.87 15.67 42.25
C SER A 52 15.98 15.49 43.27
N VAL A 53 16.80 14.43 43.15
CA VAL A 53 17.92 14.19 44.08
C VAL A 53 18.92 15.35 44.04
N VAL A 54 19.32 15.80 42.84
CA VAL A 54 20.30 16.88 42.69
C VAL A 54 19.77 18.20 43.25
N LEU A 55 18.52 18.56 42.94
CA LEU A 55 17.95 19.83 43.41
C LEU A 55 17.58 19.80 44.90
N PHE A 56 17.14 18.64 45.40
CA PHE A 56 16.93 18.46 46.82
C PHE A 56 18.26 18.54 47.58
N TRP A 57 19.33 17.93 47.09
CA TRP A 57 20.67 18.10 47.66
C TRP A 57 21.15 19.56 47.64
N LEU A 58 20.99 20.23 46.50
CA LEU A 58 21.52 21.58 46.30
C LEU A 58 20.76 22.63 47.15
N VAL A 59 19.42 22.56 47.17
CA VAL A 59 18.57 23.60 47.77
C VAL A 59 17.49 23.02 48.67
N GLY A 60 16.80 21.96 48.24
CA GLY A 60 15.59 21.48 48.91
C GLY A 60 15.79 21.02 50.35
N PHE A 61 16.87 20.28 50.63
CA PHE A 61 17.20 19.80 51.98
C PHE A 61 17.43 20.98 52.94
N GLY A 62 18.14 22.01 52.48
CA GLY A 62 18.37 23.22 53.26
C GLY A 62 17.09 24.01 53.55
N LEU A 63 16.22 24.16 52.55
CA LEU A 63 14.90 24.78 52.74
C LEU A 63 14.01 23.98 53.69
N MET A 64 14.12 22.66 53.70
CA MET A 64 13.26 21.76 54.48
C MET A 64 13.73 21.59 55.93
N PHE A 65 15.03 21.36 56.15
CA PHE A 65 15.57 20.96 57.47
C PHE A 65 16.65 21.90 58.03
N GLY A 66 17.03 22.95 57.29
CA GLY A 66 17.94 23.97 57.77
C GLY A 66 17.36 24.81 58.91
N ALA A 67 18.21 25.68 59.46
CA ALA A 67 17.88 26.60 60.55
C ALA A 67 16.63 27.41 60.22
N SER A 68 15.58 27.23 61.04
CA SER A 68 14.24 27.73 60.72
C SER A 68 14.14 29.25 60.74
N SER A 69 13.54 29.84 59.70
CA SER A 69 13.13 31.25 59.63
C SER A 69 11.69 31.40 60.12
N GLY A 70 11.50 31.48 61.44
CA GLY A 70 10.17 31.67 62.04
C GLY A 70 9.16 30.58 61.70
N GLY A 71 9.61 29.36 61.37
CA GLY A 71 8.77 28.23 60.99
C GLY A 71 8.41 28.15 59.50
N TRP A 72 8.87 29.09 58.65
CA TRP A 72 8.45 29.19 57.24
C TRP A 72 9.37 28.49 56.24
N PHE A 73 10.68 28.54 56.43
CA PHE A 73 11.68 27.88 55.60
C PHE A 73 13.04 27.82 56.32
N GLY A 74 13.88 26.85 55.98
CA GLY A 74 15.26 26.72 56.43
C GLY A 74 16.22 27.66 55.67
N ARG A 75 17.29 28.11 56.34
CA ARG A 75 18.21 29.16 55.84
C ARG A 75 19.66 28.71 55.64
N ASP A 76 19.98 27.47 55.94
CA ASP A 76 21.31 26.88 55.79
C ASP A 76 21.20 25.44 55.26
N LEU A 77 22.27 24.65 55.33
CA LEU A 77 22.34 23.27 54.79
C LEU A 77 22.08 23.15 53.27
N PHE A 78 22.26 24.24 52.52
CA PHE A 78 22.33 24.20 51.06
C PHE A 78 23.60 23.48 50.61
N ALA A 79 23.50 22.69 49.53
CA ALA A 79 24.55 21.77 49.10
C ALA A 79 25.09 20.93 50.28
N VAL A 80 24.16 20.23 50.95
CA VAL A 80 24.42 19.58 52.25
C VAL A 80 25.72 18.74 52.23
N PRO A 81 26.62 18.91 53.22
CA PRO A 81 27.96 18.32 53.21
C PRO A 81 27.96 16.83 53.61
N ILE A 82 27.41 15.99 52.73
CA ILE A 82 27.33 14.54 52.89
C ILE A 82 28.74 13.91 52.90
N GLY A 83 28.92 12.84 53.67
CA GLY A 83 30.16 12.04 53.66
C GLY A 83 31.35 12.67 54.40
N LYS A 84 31.17 13.80 55.09
CA LYS A 84 32.20 14.47 55.88
C LYS A 84 32.25 14.05 57.37
N GLY A 85 31.89 12.80 57.66
CA GLY A 85 31.98 12.21 59.01
C GLY A 85 30.68 12.18 59.82
N ASP A 86 29.62 12.90 59.41
CA ASP A 86 28.28 12.76 59.99
C ASP A 86 27.48 11.71 59.22
N ALA A 87 27.46 10.49 59.77
CA ALA A 87 26.72 9.37 59.22
C ALA A 87 25.20 9.60 59.28
N TRP A 88 24.69 10.23 60.34
CA TRP A 88 23.26 10.47 60.48
C TRP A 88 22.77 11.50 59.48
N LEU A 89 23.49 12.62 59.30
CA LEU A 89 23.14 13.62 58.28
C LEU A 89 23.08 12.99 56.89
N SER A 90 24.06 12.15 56.57
CA SER A 90 24.14 11.45 55.28
C SER A 90 22.95 10.49 55.09
N THR A 91 22.65 9.66 56.10
CA THR A 91 21.53 8.71 56.06
C THR A 91 20.17 9.41 56.01
N PHE A 92 19.98 10.46 56.82
CA PHE A 92 18.75 11.24 56.85
C PHE A 92 18.51 11.96 55.53
N PHE A 93 19.55 12.56 54.94
CA PHE A 93 19.47 13.13 53.59
C PHE A 93 19.01 12.10 52.55
N VAL A 94 19.64 10.92 52.51
CA VAL A 94 19.29 9.89 51.52
C VAL A 94 17.85 9.43 51.70
N PHE A 95 17.39 9.24 52.95
CA PHE A 95 16.01 8.87 53.25
C PHE A 95 15.01 9.92 52.74
N GLU A 96 15.19 11.19 53.12
CA GLU A 96 14.29 12.28 52.74
C GLU A 96 14.35 12.63 51.24
N ALA A 97 15.49 12.44 50.60
CA ALA A 97 15.61 12.56 49.15
C ALA A 97 14.67 11.58 48.43
N MET A 98 14.49 10.36 48.94
CA MET A 98 13.56 9.40 48.35
C MET A 98 12.09 9.82 48.51
N PHE A 99 11.74 10.51 49.59
CA PHE A 99 10.40 11.06 49.79
C PHE A 99 10.14 12.22 48.83
N CYS A 100 11.14 13.10 48.63
CA CYS A 100 11.08 14.16 47.62
C CYS A 100 10.87 13.58 46.21
N CYS A 101 11.64 12.54 45.83
CA CYS A 101 11.48 11.86 44.55
C CYS A 101 10.10 11.19 44.41
N THR A 102 9.57 10.66 45.51
CA THR A 102 8.21 10.08 45.53
C THR A 102 7.15 11.14 45.31
N ALA A 103 7.29 12.33 45.93
CA ALA A 103 6.36 13.43 45.72
C ALA A 103 6.36 13.94 44.27
N THR A 104 7.53 14.01 43.64
CA THR A 104 7.67 14.48 42.26
C THR A 104 7.14 13.49 41.23
N THR A 105 7.44 12.21 41.38
CA THR A 105 7.06 11.18 40.40
C THR A 105 5.54 10.98 40.30
N ILE A 106 4.78 11.24 41.38
CA ILE A 106 3.29 11.23 41.36
C ILE A 106 2.70 12.04 40.20
N VAL A 107 3.37 13.13 39.81
CA VAL A 107 2.91 14.01 38.74
C VAL A 107 3.09 13.39 37.35
N SER A 108 4.10 12.52 37.15
CA SER A 108 4.38 11.82 35.89
C SER A 108 3.16 11.04 35.42
N GLY A 109 2.65 10.17 36.29
CA GLY A 109 1.50 9.33 36.01
C GLY A 109 0.26 10.12 35.64
N ALA A 110 -0.07 11.18 36.39
CA ALA A 110 -1.23 12.01 36.10
C ALA A 110 -1.13 12.70 34.72
N ALA A 111 0.07 13.19 34.37
CA ALA A 111 0.34 14.01 33.18
C ALA A 111 0.79 13.20 31.92
N ALA A 112 0.85 11.88 32.02
CA ALA A 112 1.29 10.99 30.95
C ALA A 112 0.52 11.16 29.62
N GLU A 113 1.18 10.81 28.52
CA GLU A 113 0.66 10.82 27.14
C GLU A 113 0.39 12.17 26.47
N ARG A 114 0.41 13.31 27.18
CA ARG A 114 0.27 14.64 26.53
C ARG A 114 1.25 15.71 27.00
N MET A 115 1.90 15.52 28.14
CA MET A 115 2.86 16.49 28.64
C MET A 115 4.21 16.33 27.94
N ARG A 116 4.77 17.44 27.43
CA ARG A 116 6.14 17.48 26.89
C ARG A 116 7.14 17.11 27.96
N PHE A 117 8.19 16.40 27.57
CA PHE A 117 9.27 15.95 28.44
C PHE A 117 9.98 17.11 29.13
N VAL A 118 10.30 18.17 28.39
CA VAL A 118 10.91 19.39 28.97
C VAL A 118 9.97 20.05 29.98
N GLY A 119 8.67 20.11 29.68
CA GLY A 119 7.68 20.63 30.61
C GLY A 119 7.62 19.83 31.91
N TYR A 120 7.74 18.50 31.81
CA TYR A 120 7.81 17.61 32.97
C TYR A 120 9.05 17.88 33.83
N ILE A 121 10.23 18.03 33.21
CA ILE A 121 11.46 18.39 33.95
C ILE A 121 11.25 19.69 34.73
N VAL A 122 10.68 20.73 34.13
CA VAL A 122 10.43 22.01 34.80
C VAL A 122 9.49 21.84 36.01
N VAL A 123 8.43 21.05 35.87
CA VAL A 123 7.53 20.72 36.98
C VAL A 123 8.27 20.02 38.11
N THR A 124 9.10 19.02 37.79
CA THR A 124 9.94 18.32 38.76
C THR A 124 10.91 19.28 39.45
N MET A 125 11.53 20.21 38.72
CA MET A 125 12.43 21.21 39.30
C MET A 125 11.71 22.11 40.30
N ILE A 126 10.54 22.66 39.94
CA ILE A 126 9.76 23.53 40.82
C ILE A 126 9.30 22.77 42.07
N LEU A 127 8.81 21.53 41.89
CA LEU A 127 8.30 20.75 42.99
C LEU A 127 9.42 20.33 43.96
N SER A 128 10.53 19.78 43.48
CA SER A 128 11.65 19.30 44.32
C SER A 128 12.46 20.42 45.01
N SER A 129 12.59 21.59 44.38
CA SER A 129 13.42 22.68 44.90
C SER A 129 12.66 23.74 45.70
N LEU A 130 11.33 23.84 45.53
CA LEU A 130 10.54 24.90 46.15
C LEU A 130 9.31 24.38 46.88
N ILE A 131 8.34 23.79 46.18
CA ILE A 131 7.02 23.49 46.76
C ILE A 131 7.13 22.40 47.84
N TYR A 132 7.73 21.26 47.50
CA TYR A 132 7.91 20.14 48.43
C TYR A 132 8.72 20.55 49.67
N PRO A 133 9.94 21.10 49.56
CA PRO A 133 10.74 21.41 50.74
C PRO A 133 10.16 22.54 51.60
N VAL A 134 9.46 23.52 51.03
CA VAL A 134 8.78 24.56 51.82
C VAL A 134 7.63 23.97 52.63
N PHE A 135 6.76 23.17 52.02
CA PHE A 135 5.70 22.50 52.78
C PHE A 135 6.27 21.52 53.81
N GLY A 136 7.31 20.78 53.41
CA GLY A 136 8.07 19.88 54.27
C GLY A 136 8.65 20.61 55.48
N HIS A 137 9.15 21.84 55.34
CA HIS A 137 9.59 22.64 56.48
C HIS A 137 8.44 22.94 57.45
N TRP A 138 7.25 23.28 56.92
CA TRP A 138 6.09 23.61 57.75
C TRP A 138 5.66 22.43 58.62
N ALA A 139 5.64 21.21 58.06
CA ALA A 139 5.17 20.01 58.73
C ALA A 139 6.27 19.22 59.48
N TRP A 140 7.49 19.19 58.96
CA TRP A 140 8.59 18.32 59.40
C TRP A 140 9.91 19.06 59.69
N GLY A 141 9.95 20.39 59.69
CA GLY A 141 11.20 21.13 59.94
C GLY A 141 11.94 20.69 61.22
N GLY A 142 11.20 20.24 62.24
CA GLY A 142 11.76 19.72 63.49
C GLY A 142 12.23 18.26 63.47
N ALA A 143 12.13 17.53 62.35
CA ALA A 143 12.44 16.10 62.29
C ALA A 143 13.95 15.81 62.38
N PHE A 144 14.78 16.65 61.76
CA PHE A 144 16.24 16.55 61.84
C PHE A 144 16.80 17.18 63.12
N ASP A 145 16.43 18.43 63.39
CA ASP A 145 16.75 19.15 64.63
C ASP A 145 15.45 19.70 65.25
N PRO A 146 15.04 19.25 66.44
CA PRO A 146 13.84 19.74 67.14
C PRO A 146 13.82 21.24 67.44
N LYS A 147 14.91 21.98 67.20
CA LYS A 147 14.93 23.45 67.29
C LYS A 147 14.32 24.13 66.06
N ASN A 148 14.23 23.44 64.93
CA ASN A 148 13.84 23.98 63.62
C ASN A 148 12.36 23.71 63.27
N ILE A 149 11.49 23.62 64.27
CA ILE A 149 10.08 23.27 64.13
C ILE A 149 9.36 24.22 63.17
N GLY A 150 8.66 23.66 62.19
CA GLY A 150 7.80 24.39 61.26
C GLY A 150 6.55 24.96 61.93
N TRP A 151 5.96 25.99 61.34
CA TRP A 151 4.78 26.64 61.95
C TRP A 151 3.58 25.68 62.06
N LEU A 152 3.39 24.80 61.08
CA LEU A 152 2.26 23.87 61.04
C LEU A 152 2.47 22.73 62.06
N GLN A 153 3.70 22.20 62.14
CA GLN A 153 4.11 21.26 63.18
C GLN A 153 3.89 21.83 64.58
N LYS A 154 4.24 23.11 64.80
CA LYS A 154 4.06 23.82 66.08
C LYS A 154 2.59 23.93 66.49
N LEU A 155 1.68 24.02 65.53
CA LEU A 155 0.23 24.04 65.77
C LEU A 155 -0.34 22.63 66.03
N GLY A 156 0.49 21.59 66.01
CA GLY A 156 0.09 20.22 66.31
C GLY A 156 -0.38 19.44 65.09
N PHE A 157 -0.07 19.88 63.87
CA PHE A 157 -0.27 19.06 62.69
C PHE A 157 0.61 17.81 62.74
N VAL A 158 -0.01 16.66 62.51
CA VAL A 158 0.69 15.37 62.49
C VAL A 158 0.51 14.72 61.13
N ASP A 159 1.63 14.35 60.53
CA ASP A 159 1.71 13.56 59.32
C ASP A 159 2.95 12.68 59.45
N PHE A 160 2.79 11.42 59.87
CA PHE A 160 3.93 10.61 60.30
C PHE A 160 4.92 10.29 59.17
N ALA A 161 4.40 9.85 58.02
CA ALA A 161 5.22 9.50 56.86
C ALA A 161 4.82 10.26 55.58
N GLY A 162 3.78 11.10 55.57
CA GLY A 162 3.49 11.97 54.43
C GLY A 162 2.21 11.69 53.63
N SER A 163 1.06 11.39 54.26
CA SER A 163 -0.24 11.43 53.53
C SER A 163 -0.50 12.81 52.93
N THR A 164 -0.06 13.88 53.60
CA THR A 164 -0.08 15.23 53.05
C THR A 164 1.26 15.61 52.43
N VAL A 165 2.36 15.54 53.19
CA VAL A 165 3.67 16.10 52.78
C VAL A 165 4.17 15.52 51.46
N VAL A 166 3.95 14.23 51.22
CA VAL A 166 4.34 13.56 49.97
C VAL A 166 3.12 13.42 49.05
N HIS A 167 2.09 12.70 49.50
CA HIS A 167 1.01 12.29 48.61
C HIS A 167 0.05 13.43 48.27
N SER A 168 -0.48 14.18 49.24
CA SER A 168 -1.39 15.28 48.90
C SER A 168 -0.67 16.42 48.19
N VAL A 169 0.58 16.77 48.56
CA VAL A 169 1.38 17.76 47.82
C VAL A 169 1.61 17.31 46.37
N GLY A 170 1.99 16.06 46.14
CA GLY A 170 2.11 15.49 44.79
C GLY A 170 0.77 15.49 44.04
N GLY A 171 -0.32 15.11 44.70
CA GLY A 171 -1.68 15.06 44.14
C GLY A 171 -2.27 16.44 43.80
N TRP A 172 -2.07 17.45 44.65
CA TRP A 172 -2.44 18.85 44.39
C TRP A 172 -1.63 19.42 43.23
N THR A 173 -0.33 19.10 43.17
CA THR A 173 0.54 19.49 42.06
C THR A 173 0.08 18.83 40.76
N ALA A 174 -0.23 17.53 40.79
CA ALA A 174 -0.78 16.80 39.65
C ALA A 174 -2.09 17.41 39.17
N LEU A 175 -3.01 17.78 40.08
CA LEU A 175 -4.25 18.46 39.73
C LEU A 175 -4.00 19.79 39.02
N ALA A 176 -3.06 20.62 39.51
CA ALA A 176 -2.67 21.86 38.86
C ALA A 176 -2.14 21.62 37.44
N VAL A 177 -1.27 20.61 37.27
CA VAL A 177 -0.68 20.24 35.98
C VAL A 177 -1.75 19.80 34.99
N VAL A 178 -2.64 18.87 35.36
CA VAL A 178 -3.66 18.36 34.43
C VAL A 178 -4.69 19.42 34.03
N LEU A 179 -5.00 20.39 34.91
CA LEU A 179 -5.87 21.52 34.57
C LEU A 179 -5.23 22.49 33.57
N VAL A 180 -3.91 22.67 33.60
CA VAL A 180 -3.20 23.49 32.61
C VAL A 180 -3.08 22.75 31.27
N LEU A 181 -2.86 21.43 31.30
CA LEU A 181 -2.72 20.61 30.09
C LEU A 181 -4.03 20.31 29.38
N GLY A 182 -5.12 20.15 30.14
CA GLY A 182 -6.40 19.63 29.65
C GLY A 182 -6.41 18.11 29.40
N PRO A 183 -7.55 17.55 28.98
CA PRO A 183 -7.75 16.11 28.84
C PRO A 183 -7.04 15.51 27.63
N ARG A 184 -6.71 14.21 27.66
CA ARG A 184 -6.16 13.49 26.48
C ARG A 184 -7.19 13.45 25.35
N ILE A 185 -6.70 13.52 24.12
CA ILE A 185 -7.53 13.44 22.91
C ILE A 185 -8.26 12.09 22.92
N GLY A 186 -9.59 12.14 22.75
CA GLY A 186 -10.46 10.98 22.72
C GLY A 186 -11.00 10.51 24.08
N ARG A 187 -10.51 11.03 25.22
CA ARG A 187 -11.02 10.67 26.56
C ARG A 187 -12.48 11.05 26.75
N PHE A 188 -12.85 12.26 26.34
CA PHE A 188 -14.19 12.81 26.47
C PHE A 188 -14.70 13.22 25.08
N GLY A 189 -15.74 12.56 24.58
CA GLY A 189 -16.31 12.86 23.28
C GLY A 189 -17.23 14.06 23.24
N ASP A 190 -17.48 14.55 22.03
CA ASP A 190 -18.49 15.58 21.75
C ASP A 190 -19.92 15.07 22.04
N ASP A 191 -20.10 13.76 22.08
CA ASP A 191 -21.31 13.05 22.49
C ASP A 191 -21.51 12.97 24.02
N ASN A 192 -20.67 13.67 24.80
CA ASN A 192 -20.62 13.59 26.26
C ASN A 192 -20.32 12.19 26.83
N LEU A 193 -19.90 11.23 25.98
CA LEU A 193 -19.50 9.91 26.45
C LEU A 193 -18.06 9.94 26.98
N VAL A 194 -17.88 9.33 28.16
CA VAL A 194 -16.56 9.08 28.77
C VAL A 194 -16.01 7.78 28.18
N ARG A 195 -14.89 7.85 27.46
CA ARG A 195 -14.25 6.68 26.85
C ARG A 195 -13.07 6.23 27.69
N ARG A 196 -13.03 4.96 28.09
CA ARG A 196 -11.86 4.40 28.80
C ARG A 196 -10.70 4.27 27.83
N ILE A 197 -9.54 4.79 28.21
CA ILE A 197 -8.29 4.56 27.48
C ILE A 197 -7.70 3.25 28.01
N THR A 198 -7.49 2.30 27.11
CA THR A 198 -7.05 0.94 27.46
C THR A 198 -5.57 0.94 27.85
N ALA A 199 -5.27 0.26 28.96
CA ALA A 199 -3.91 0.00 29.42
C ALA A 199 -3.16 -0.94 28.47
N ASN A 200 -1.85 -0.77 28.33
CA ASN A 200 -1.05 -1.64 27.46
C ASN A 200 -0.66 -2.97 28.13
N ASN A 201 -0.39 -2.96 29.44
CA ASN A 201 0.15 -4.11 30.15
C ASN A 201 -0.21 -4.07 31.65
N LEU A 202 -1.35 -4.67 31.98
CA LEU A 202 -1.82 -4.78 33.35
C LEU A 202 -0.91 -5.64 34.25
N PRO A 203 -0.31 -6.76 33.80
CA PRO A 203 0.68 -7.49 34.60
C PRO A 203 1.85 -6.64 35.08
N ILE A 204 2.46 -5.81 34.21
CA ILE A 204 3.52 -4.87 34.62
C ILE A 204 2.98 -3.84 35.61
N SER A 205 1.74 -3.38 35.42
CA SER A 205 1.10 -2.44 36.36
C SER A 205 0.96 -3.05 37.76
N ILE A 206 0.55 -4.32 37.85
CA ILE A 206 0.43 -5.06 39.11
C ILE A 206 1.81 -5.28 39.75
N LEU A 207 2.83 -5.61 38.97
CA LEU A 207 4.21 -5.66 39.46
C LEU A 207 4.64 -4.32 40.06
N GLY A 208 4.29 -3.21 39.40
CA GLY A 208 4.50 -1.86 39.91
C GLY A 208 3.87 -1.66 41.30
N VAL A 209 2.60 -2.04 41.49
CA VAL A 209 1.93 -1.98 42.80
C VAL A 209 2.65 -2.83 43.85
N MET A 210 3.09 -4.05 43.50
CA MET A 210 3.81 -4.90 44.45
C MET A 210 5.14 -4.29 44.89
N LEU A 211 5.88 -3.67 43.97
CA LEU A 211 7.12 -2.94 44.28
C LEU A 211 6.85 -1.70 45.14
N LEU A 212 5.81 -0.93 44.82
CA LEU A 212 5.38 0.22 45.62
C LEU A 212 5.00 -0.20 47.04
N TRP A 213 4.26 -1.30 47.18
CA TRP A 213 3.85 -1.83 48.48
C TRP A 213 5.07 -2.28 49.30
N PHE A 214 6.00 -3.01 48.67
CA PHE A 214 7.24 -3.42 49.33
C PHE A 214 8.07 -2.22 49.78
N GLY A 215 8.20 -1.19 48.94
CA GLY A 215 8.85 0.06 49.29
C GLY A 215 8.15 0.82 50.42
N TRP A 216 6.82 0.71 50.51
CA TRP A 216 6.01 1.33 51.58
C TRP A 216 6.36 0.83 52.98
N PHE A 217 6.92 -0.38 53.11
CA PHE A 217 7.43 -0.88 54.38
C PHE A 217 8.62 -0.05 54.88
N GLY A 218 9.52 0.36 53.97
CA GLY A 218 10.58 1.31 54.28
C GLY A 218 10.06 2.74 54.42
N PHE A 219 9.04 3.12 53.63
CA PHE A 219 8.43 4.44 53.69
C PHE A 219 7.83 4.71 55.08
N ASN A 220 6.87 3.90 55.51
CA ASN A 220 6.24 4.10 56.82
C ASN A 220 7.14 3.60 57.95
N GLY A 221 7.75 2.42 57.82
CA GLY A 221 8.60 1.86 58.87
C GLY A 221 9.86 2.69 59.14
N GLY A 222 10.45 3.29 58.11
CA GLY A 222 11.63 4.14 58.23
C GLY A 222 11.34 5.50 58.88
N SER A 223 10.11 5.99 58.80
CA SER A 223 9.67 7.24 59.44
C SER A 223 9.63 7.21 60.97
N THR A 224 9.88 6.04 61.59
CA THR A 224 10.22 5.99 63.03
C THR A 224 11.58 6.67 63.30
N LEU A 225 12.44 6.79 62.29
CA LEU A 225 13.80 7.31 62.33
C LEU A 225 14.73 6.57 63.31
N SER A 226 14.31 5.41 63.81
CA SER A 226 15.03 4.56 64.76
C SER A 226 14.55 3.12 64.66
N MET A 227 15.42 2.18 65.04
CA MET A 227 15.05 0.77 65.12
C MET A 227 14.38 0.51 66.47
N SER A 228 13.06 0.60 66.50
CA SER A 228 12.25 0.48 67.73
C SER A 228 11.18 -0.61 67.62
N LYS A 229 10.51 -0.93 68.75
CA LYS A 229 9.45 -1.97 68.79
C LYS A 229 8.21 -1.57 67.99
N GLU A 230 8.00 -0.27 67.77
CA GLU A 230 6.87 0.29 67.04
C GLU A 230 6.93 0.00 65.54
N VAL A 231 8.14 -0.21 64.98
CA VAL A 231 8.38 -0.46 63.54
C VAL A 231 7.49 -1.60 63.01
N ALA A 232 7.41 -2.71 63.74
CA ALA A 232 6.63 -3.88 63.31
C ALA A 232 5.12 -3.57 63.24
N GLY A 233 4.61 -2.79 64.21
CA GLY A 233 3.21 -2.37 64.23
C GLY A 233 2.87 -1.42 63.09
N VAL A 234 3.77 -0.46 62.81
CA VAL A 234 3.64 0.47 61.69
C VAL A 234 3.57 -0.28 60.34
N ILE A 235 4.46 -1.26 60.14
CA ILE A 235 4.46 -2.09 58.91
C ILE A 235 3.19 -2.94 58.81
N ALA A 236 2.73 -3.53 59.92
CA ALA A 236 1.49 -4.31 59.94
C ALA A 236 0.26 -3.46 59.59
N ASN A 237 0.13 -2.27 60.17
CA ASN A 237 -0.92 -1.30 59.84
C ASN A 237 -0.86 -0.90 58.36
N THR A 238 0.34 -0.70 57.82
CA THR A 238 0.58 -0.38 56.41
C THR A 238 0.05 -1.49 55.49
N MET A 239 0.44 -2.73 55.77
CA MET A 239 0.03 -3.90 54.99
C MET A 239 -1.49 -4.11 55.04
N LEU A 240 -2.10 -4.02 56.21
CA LEU A 240 -3.54 -4.28 56.36
C LEU A 240 -4.39 -3.18 55.72
N SER A 241 -3.98 -1.92 55.83
CA SER A 241 -4.68 -0.81 55.18
C SER A 241 -4.67 -0.91 53.66
N GLY A 242 -3.50 -1.20 53.07
CA GLY A 242 -3.39 -1.42 51.61
C GLY A 242 -4.30 -2.56 51.14
N ALA A 243 -4.32 -3.68 51.87
CA ALA A 243 -5.18 -4.82 51.57
C ALA A 243 -6.67 -4.46 51.69
N ALA A 244 -7.08 -3.76 52.74
CA ALA A 244 -8.46 -3.35 52.94
C ALA A 244 -8.96 -2.41 51.82
N GLY A 245 -8.13 -1.44 51.40
CA GLY A 245 -8.45 -0.54 50.28
C GLY A 245 -8.65 -1.31 48.97
N GLY A 246 -7.72 -2.21 48.64
CA GLY A 246 -7.80 -3.05 47.45
C GLY A 246 -9.02 -3.96 47.44
N MET A 247 -9.27 -4.69 48.54
CA MET A 247 -10.40 -5.60 48.65
C MET A 247 -11.75 -4.88 48.61
N THR A 248 -11.83 -3.68 49.19
CA THR A 248 -13.04 -2.84 49.14
C THR A 248 -13.36 -2.43 47.70
N CYS A 249 -12.38 -1.92 46.96
CA CYS A 249 -12.58 -1.52 45.56
C CYS A 249 -12.84 -2.71 44.63
N LEU A 250 -12.20 -3.86 44.90
CA LEU A 250 -12.49 -5.11 44.18
C LEU A 250 -13.93 -5.58 44.41
N ALA A 251 -14.40 -5.58 45.66
CA ALA A 251 -15.78 -5.94 45.98
C ALA A 251 -16.78 -5.00 45.28
N ILE A 252 -16.50 -3.69 45.28
CA ILE A 252 -17.31 -2.72 44.54
C ILE A 252 -17.29 -2.99 43.03
N GLY A 253 -16.13 -3.29 42.45
CA GLY A 253 -16.00 -3.69 41.06
C GLY A 253 -16.87 -4.90 40.73
N MET A 254 -16.80 -5.96 41.53
CA MET A 254 -17.61 -7.16 41.35
C MET A 254 -19.12 -6.88 41.49
N VAL A 255 -19.54 -6.04 42.44
CA VAL A 255 -20.96 -5.74 42.68
C VAL A 255 -21.54 -4.81 41.61
N LEU A 256 -20.85 -3.70 41.31
CA LEU A 256 -21.34 -2.64 40.43
C LEU A 256 -21.00 -2.90 38.95
N ARG A 257 -19.77 -3.35 38.65
CA ARG A 257 -19.31 -3.60 37.27
C ARG A 257 -19.54 -5.05 36.82
N LYS A 258 -19.86 -5.98 37.74
CA LYS A 258 -20.10 -7.42 37.47
C LYS A 258 -18.85 -8.20 37.03
N PHE A 259 -17.65 -7.66 37.21
CA PHE A 259 -16.38 -8.35 37.03
C PHE A 259 -15.29 -7.78 37.95
N ALA A 260 -14.19 -8.49 38.11
CA ALA A 260 -13.03 -8.03 38.86
C ALA A 260 -12.24 -6.97 38.06
N ASP A 261 -12.49 -5.69 38.29
CA ASP A 261 -11.77 -4.61 37.61
C ASP A 261 -10.38 -4.39 38.23
N VAL A 262 -9.35 -4.72 37.46
CA VAL A 262 -7.95 -4.66 37.89
C VAL A 262 -7.52 -3.23 38.25
N THR A 263 -7.97 -2.21 37.52
CA THR A 263 -7.60 -0.81 37.80
C THR A 263 -8.20 -0.34 39.12
N LEU A 264 -9.43 -0.75 39.45
CA LEU A 264 -10.03 -0.44 40.74
C LEU A 264 -9.28 -1.10 41.90
N LEU A 265 -8.87 -2.36 41.73
CA LEU A 265 -8.06 -3.07 42.74
C LEU A 265 -6.71 -2.38 42.95
N ILE A 266 -6.02 -2.02 41.86
CA ILE A 266 -4.74 -1.31 41.89
C ILE A 266 -4.87 0.02 42.65
N ASN A 267 -5.78 0.90 42.20
CA ASN A 267 -5.92 2.23 42.79
C ASN A 267 -6.48 2.16 44.22
N GLY A 268 -7.39 1.23 44.52
CA GLY A 268 -7.88 1.00 45.87
C GLY A 268 -6.77 0.57 46.83
N SER A 269 -5.87 -0.31 46.39
CA SER A 269 -4.74 -0.77 47.22
C SER A 269 -3.78 0.37 47.53
N LEU A 270 -3.40 1.14 46.51
CA LEU A 270 -2.52 2.30 46.67
C LEU A 270 -3.17 3.40 47.52
N ALA A 271 -4.46 3.67 47.35
CA ALA A 271 -5.18 4.66 48.15
C ALA A 271 -5.23 4.25 49.64
N GLY A 272 -5.38 2.95 49.94
CA GLY A 272 -5.27 2.43 51.31
C GLY A 272 -3.87 2.60 51.90
N LEU A 273 -2.81 2.38 51.11
CA LEU A 273 -1.43 2.65 51.52
C LEU A 273 -1.19 4.14 51.77
N VAL A 274 -1.69 5.02 50.91
CA VAL A 274 -1.60 6.49 51.08
C VAL A 274 -2.35 6.95 52.33
N ALA A 275 -3.56 6.42 52.58
CA ALA A 275 -4.40 6.86 53.68
C ALA A 275 -3.81 6.54 55.06
N ILE A 276 -3.11 5.41 55.21
CA ILE A 276 -2.51 5.03 56.49
C ILE A 276 -1.18 5.73 56.76
N THR A 277 -0.53 6.33 55.76
CA THR A 277 0.79 6.96 55.87
C THR A 277 0.88 8.01 56.98
N ALA A 278 -0.13 8.87 57.18
CA ALA A 278 -0.15 9.86 58.25
C ALA A 278 -0.41 9.26 59.65
N PRO A 279 -1.41 8.37 59.84
CA PRO A 279 -1.75 7.85 61.17
C PRO A 279 -1.09 6.51 61.56
N CYS A 280 -0.30 5.83 60.70
CA CYS A 280 0.12 4.43 60.90
C CYS A 280 0.80 4.10 62.24
N HIS A 281 1.48 5.06 62.87
CA HIS A 281 2.13 4.92 64.17
C HIS A 281 1.19 5.07 65.38
N ALA A 282 0.02 5.69 65.19
CA ALA A 282 -0.85 6.13 66.27
C ALA A 282 -2.22 5.43 66.26
N VAL A 283 -2.41 4.38 65.47
CA VAL A 283 -3.71 3.70 65.33
C VAL A 283 -3.63 2.20 65.56
N GLY A 284 -4.76 1.61 65.96
CA GLY A 284 -4.90 0.16 66.09
C GLY A 284 -5.01 -0.55 64.73
N VAL A 285 -4.86 -1.87 64.77
CA VAL A 285 -4.96 -2.73 63.58
C VAL A 285 -6.33 -2.66 62.91
N PHE A 286 -7.41 -2.62 63.70
CA PHE A 286 -8.76 -2.51 63.18
C PHE A 286 -9.01 -1.16 62.52
N ASP A 287 -8.53 -0.08 63.14
CA ASP A 287 -8.60 1.27 62.57
C ASP A 287 -7.85 1.33 61.25
N ALA A 288 -6.69 0.68 61.14
CA ALA A 288 -5.94 0.62 59.88
C ALA A 288 -6.74 -0.03 58.74
N LEU A 289 -7.52 -1.09 59.00
CA LEU A 289 -8.41 -1.70 58.01
C LEU A 289 -9.51 -0.71 57.57
N VAL A 290 -10.12 0.00 58.52
CA VAL A 290 -11.18 0.97 58.23
C VAL A 290 -10.63 2.15 57.44
N ILE A 291 -9.48 2.69 57.85
CA ILE A 291 -8.78 3.78 57.16
C ILE A 291 -8.47 3.38 55.72
N GLY A 292 -7.98 2.16 55.51
CA GLY A 292 -7.69 1.63 54.18
C GLY A 292 -8.92 1.47 53.30
N ALA A 293 -9.98 0.87 53.83
CA ALA A 293 -11.24 0.69 53.11
C ALA A 293 -11.86 2.04 52.69
N VAL A 294 -11.90 3.01 53.61
CA VAL A 294 -12.41 4.36 53.31
C VAL A 294 -11.47 5.12 52.38
N GLY A 295 -10.15 4.90 52.45
CA GLY A 295 -9.18 5.45 51.50
C GLY A 295 -9.46 5.00 50.06
N GLY A 296 -9.74 3.70 49.87
CA GLY A 296 -10.18 3.17 48.57
C GLY A 296 -11.48 3.80 48.08
N LEU A 297 -12.46 3.98 48.96
CA LEU A 297 -13.71 4.68 48.63
C LEU A 297 -13.49 6.16 48.26
N ALA A 298 -12.64 6.86 49.02
CA ALA A 298 -12.30 8.26 48.77
C ALA A 298 -11.65 8.42 47.39
N ALA A 299 -10.71 7.55 47.02
CA ALA A 299 -10.13 7.55 45.69
C ALA A 299 -11.19 7.31 44.60
N LEU A 300 -12.08 6.32 44.77
CA LEU A 300 -13.16 6.06 43.80
C LEU A 300 -14.10 7.26 43.64
N LEU A 301 -14.43 7.96 44.74
CA LEU A 301 -15.27 9.15 44.71
C LEU A 301 -14.56 10.32 44.01
N VAL A 302 -13.27 10.52 44.26
CA VAL A 302 -12.46 11.53 43.56
C VAL A 302 -12.35 11.21 42.07
N GLU A 303 -12.12 9.94 41.69
CA GLU A 303 -12.10 9.52 40.28
C GLU A 303 -13.42 9.88 39.59
N ARG A 304 -14.57 9.56 40.21
CA ARG A 304 -15.89 9.93 39.70
C ARG A 304 -16.09 11.44 39.60
N LEU A 305 -15.59 12.20 40.57
CA LEU A 305 -15.65 13.66 40.56
C LEU A 305 -14.83 14.24 39.39
N LEU A 306 -13.62 13.73 39.15
CA LEU A 306 -12.79 14.16 38.03
C LEU A 306 -13.46 13.84 36.69
N GLU A 307 -14.04 12.66 36.54
CA GLU A 307 -14.80 12.30 35.33
C GLU A 307 -15.99 13.22 35.09
N TRP A 308 -16.75 13.54 36.16
CA TRP A 308 -17.88 14.48 36.08
C TRP A 308 -17.43 15.90 35.70
N LEU A 309 -16.28 16.34 36.21
CA LEU A 309 -15.66 17.63 35.88
C LEU A 309 -14.90 17.61 34.54
N ARG A 310 -14.86 16.48 33.83
CA ARG A 310 -14.09 16.24 32.59
C ARG A 310 -12.59 16.54 32.74
N ILE A 311 -12.04 16.22 33.92
CA ILE A 311 -10.61 16.25 34.22
C ILE A 311 -10.04 14.86 33.98
N ASP A 312 -9.00 14.77 33.16
CA ASP A 312 -8.38 13.50 32.78
C ASP A 312 -7.07 13.27 33.51
N ASP A 313 -7.09 12.26 34.38
CA ASP A 313 -5.92 11.68 35.02
C ASP A 313 -5.56 10.37 34.30
N ALA A 314 -4.30 10.24 33.86
CA ALA A 314 -3.91 9.10 33.04
C ALA A 314 -3.83 7.77 33.79
N VAL A 315 -3.53 7.78 35.09
CA VAL A 315 -3.34 6.56 35.90
C VAL A 315 -4.22 6.50 37.14
N GLY A 316 -4.88 7.60 37.50
CA GLY A 316 -5.60 7.74 38.75
C GLY A 316 -4.71 8.21 39.91
N ALA A 317 -3.63 8.93 39.61
CA ALA A 317 -2.71 9.44 40.62
C ALA A 317 -3.37 10.46 41.57
N ILE A 318 -4.18 11.39 41.06
CA ILE A 318 -4.94 12.36 41.86
C ILE A 318 -5.93 11.62 42.78
N PRO A 319 -6.82 10.73 42.30
CA PRO A 319 -7.65 9.90 43.18
C PRO A 319 -6.90 9.22 44.33
N VAL A 320 -5.80 8.54 44.01
CA VAL A 320 -5.00 7.78 44.99
C VAL A 320 -4.32 8.71 45.99
N HIS A 321 -3.55 9.69 45.50
CA HIS A 321 -2.67 10.48 46.33
C HIS A 321 -3.36 11.67 46.98
N LEU A 322 -4.28 12.34 46.27
CA LEU A 322 -5.05 13.44 46.82
C LEU A 322 -6.25 12.95 47.63
N GLY A 323 -7.06 12.04 47.07
CA GLY A 323 -8.23 11.48 47.77
C GLY A 323 -7.82 10.68 49.01
N GLY A 324 -6.90 9.74 48.84
CA GLY A 324 -6.32 8.97 49.94
C GLY A 324 -5.54 9.85 50.93
N GLY A 325 -4.80 10.84 50.44
CA GLY A 325 -3.97 11.71 51.27
C GLY A 325 -4.79 12.61 52.19
N VAL A 326 -5.81 13.29 51.65
CA VAL A 326 -6.74 14.11 52.42
C VAL A 326 -7.47 13.27 53.46
N TRP A 327 -7.98 12.10 53.08
CA TRP A 327 -8.64 11.19 54.02
C TRP A 327 -7.69 10.72 55.13
N GLY A 328 -6.47 10.28 54.78
CA GLY A 328 -5.48 9.83 55.73
C GLY A 328 -5.09 10.89 56.75
N THR A 329 -4.94 12.14 56.29
CA THR A 329 -4.64 13.28 57.16
C THR A 329 -5.80 13.61 58.10
N LEU A 330 -7.06 13.48 57.68
CA LEU A 330 -8.21 13.59 58.57
C LEU A 330 -8.31 12.42 59.55
N ALA A 331 -7.95 11.21 59.12
CA ALA A 331 -7.98 10.01 59.94
C ALA A 331 -7.07 10.10 61.18
N VAL A 332 -6.01 10.90 61.13
CA VAL A 332 -5.17 11.22 62.30
C VAL A 332 -6.00 11.78 63.46
N ALA A 333 -6.88 12.74 63.19
CA ALA A 333 -7.72 13.34 64.24
C ALA A 333 -8.85 12.40 64.68
N LEU A 334 -9.34 11.53 63.78
CA LEU A 334 -10.47 10.63 64.04
C LEU A 334 -10.09 9.37 64.80
N PHE A 335 -8.93 8.78 64.49
CA PHE A 335 -8.51 7.46 65.00
C PHE A 335 -7.21 7.49 65.79
N GLY A 336 -6.39 8.53 65.66
CA GLY A 336 -5.08 8.60 66.31
C GLY A 336 -5.19 8.68 67.82
N ASP A 337 -4.44 7.82 68.53
CA ASP A 337 -4.33 7.84 69.99
C ASP A 337 -3.67 9.15 70.45
N PRO A 338 -4.39 10.03 71.19
CA PRO A 338 -3.84 11.31 71.65
C PRO A 338 -2.58 11.17 72.49
N ALA A 339 -2.41 10.04 73.20
CA ALA A 339 -1.21 9.78 74.00
C ALA A 339 0.02 9.52 73.12
N VAL A 340 -0.17 8.86 71.97
CA VAL A 340 0.91 8.59 70.99
C VAL A 340 1.20 9.83 70.15
N LEU A 341 0.16 10.56 69.72
CA LEU A 341 0.32 11.79 68.93
C LEU A 341 1.11 12.87 69.69
N GLY A 342 0.96 12.94 71.01
CA GLY A 342 1.77 13.80 71.87
C GLY A 342 1.55 15.32 71.67
N THR A 343 0.57 15.73 70.87
CA THR A 343 0.28 17.14 70.54
C THR A 343 -0.38 17.91 71.69
N LYS A 344 -0.96 17.18 72.66
CA LYS A 344 -1.76 17.72 73.78
C LYS A 344 -2.99 18.51 73.34
N LEU A 345 -3.42 18.36 72.08
CA LEU A 345 -4.63 18.97 71.56
C LEU A 345 -5.86 18.15 71.93
N SER A 346 -7.02 18.81 72.00
CA SER A 346 -8.32 18.12 72.01
C SER A 346 -8.61 17.53 70.63
N PHE A 347 -9.62 16.66 70.53
CA PHE A 347 -10.11 16.17 69.24
C PHE A 347 -10.33 17.29 68.21
N TRP A 348 -11.05 18.35 68.61
CA TRP A 348 -11.34 19.49 67.73
C TRP A 348 -10.09 20.28 67.36
N GLY A 349 -9.15 20.45 68.30
CA GLY A 349 -7.87 21.10 68.01
C GLY A 349 -7.02 20.29 67.04
N GLN A 350 -6.98 18.96 67.19
CA GLN A 350 -6.28 18.09 66.25
C GLN A 350 -6.94 18.14 64.88
N LEU A 351 -8.27 18.06 64.81
CA LEU A 351 -9.01 18.15 63.54
C LEU A 351 -8.75 19.48 62.82
N GLU A 352 -8.74 20.60 63.56
CA GLU A 352 -8.40 21.91 63.03
C GLU A 352 -6.98 21.96 62.48
N ALA A 353 -5.99 21.42 63.21
CA ALA A 353 -4.60 21.35 62.75
C ALA A 353 -4.48 20.54 61.45
N GLN A 354 -5.14 19.37 61.38
CA GLN A 354 -5.15 18.54 60.17
C GLN A 354 -5.80 19.24 58.97
N LEU A 355 -6.96 19.89 59.18
CA LEU A 355 -7.65 20.68 58.14
C LEU A 355 -6.79 21.85 57.65
N LEU A 356 -6.15 22.56 58.57
CA LEU A 356 -5.25 23.67 58.24
C LEU A 356 -4.07 23.17 57.40
N GLY A 357 -3.52 22.00 57.72
CA GLY A 357 -2.46 21.37 56.92
C GLY A 357 -2.90 21.03 55.50
N ILE A 358 -4.10 20.47 55.33
CA ILE A 358 -4.68 20.17 54.00
C ILE A 358 -4.87 21.45 53.19
N VAL A 359 -5.42 22.50 53.80
CA VAL A 359 -5.64 23.80 53.14
C VAL A 359 -4.32 24.46 52.78
N ALA A 360 -3.33 24.44 53.68
CA ALA A 360 -2.00 24.98 53.42
C ALA A 360 -1.29 24.23 52.28
N ALA A 361 -1.40 22.90 52.24
CA ALA A 361 -0.87 22.07 51.17
C ALA A 361 -1.52 22.42 49.82
N CYS A 362 -2.84 22.59 49.79
CA CYS A 362 -3.57 23.02 48.59
C CYS A 362 -3.11 24.41 48.14
N ALA A 363 -3.08 25.39 49.04
CA ALA A 363 -2.71 26.76 48.72
C ALA A 363 -1.29 26.86 48.14
N LEU A 364 -0.34 26.11 48.72
CA LEU A 364 1.05 26.08 48.22
C LEU A 364 1.19 25.21 46.97
N ALA A 365 0.87 23.93 47.04
CA ALA A 365 1.16 22.97 45.97
C ALA A 365 0.27 23.18 44.73
N PHE A 366 -1.05 23.30 44.90
CA PHE A 366 -1.93 23.59 43.78
C PHE A 366 -1.81 25.06 43.36
N GLY A 367 -1.91 26.00 44.31
CA GLY A 367 -1.97 27.43 44.01
C GLY A 367 -0.70 27.95 43.31
N VAL A 368 0.48 27.68 43.88
CA VAL A 368 1.74 28.15 43.29
C VAL A 368 2.03 27.42 41.97
N MET A 369 1.87 26.09 41.92
CA MET A 369 2.12 25.35 40.67
C MET A 369 1.19 25.81 39.55
N TYR A 370 -0.12 25.95 39.81
CA TYR A 370 -1.09 26.36 38.79
C TYR A 370 -0.76 27.74 38.22
N VAL A 371 -0.43 28.72 39.09
CA VAL A 371 -0.05 30.06 38.65
C VAL A 371 1.24 30.04 37.82
N LEU A 372 2.29 29.36 38.30
CA LEU A 372 3.57 29.27 37.61
C LEU A 372 3.42 28.60 36.24
N LEU A 373 2.73 27.46 36.18
CA LEU A 373 2.55 26.74 34.92
C LEU A 373 1.63 27.47 33.95
N ARG A 374 0.58 28.14 34.42
CA ARG A 374 -0.27 28.95 33.53
C ARG A 374 0.52 30.11 32.90
N LEU A 375 1.43 30.73 33.65
CA LEU A 375 2.31 31.77 33.12
C LEU A 375 3.35 31.18 32.15
N LEU A 376 4.00 30.08 32.55
CA LEU A 376 5.02 29.39 31.75
C LEU A 376 4.45 28.87 30.42
N ASN A 377 3.22 28.34 30.44
CA ASN A 377 2.57 27.78 29.25
C ASN A 377 2.31 28.82 28.14
N ARG A 378 2.44 30.13 28.45
CA ARG A 378 2.41 31.20 27.43
C ARG A 378 3.72 31.34 26.66
N LEU A 379 4.84 30.91 27.26
CA LEU A 379 6.19 31.03 26.70
C LEU A 379 6.70 29.69 26.16
N LEU A 380 6.46 28.62 26.92
CA LEU A 380 6.85 27.26 26.60
C LEU A 380 5.61 26.36 26.69
N PRO A 381 5.03 25.92 25.55
CA PRO A 381 3.88 25.03 25.56
C PRO A 381 4.20 23.76 26.35
N LEU A 382 3.38 23.43 27.35
CA LEU A 382 3.58 22.26 28.21
C LEU A 382 2.96 20.99 27.61
N ARG A 383 2.04 21.13 26.65
CA ARG A 383 1.40 20.04 25.93
C ARG A 383 2.06 19.82 24.56
N VAL A 384 2.17 18.56 24.14
CA VAL A 384 2.57 18.21 22.76
C VAL A 384 1.49 18.63 21.75
N SER A 385 1.82 18.63 20.46
CA SER A 385 0.82 18.89 19.42
C SER A 385 -0.22 17.76 19.34
N ALA A 386 -1.37 18.02 18.72
CA ALA A 386 -2.40 16.99 18.53
C ALA A 386 -1.90 15.82 17.66
N GLU A 387 -1.03 16.11 16.69
CA GLU A 387 -0.38 15.10 15.85
C GLU A 387 0.58 14.23 16.67
N ASP A 388 1.46 14.86 17.47
CA ASP A 388 2.40 14.16 18.34
C ASP A 388 1.69 13.27 19.37
N GLU A 389 0.59 13.75 19.94
CA GLU A 389 -0.23 12.95 20.86
C GLU A 389 -0.91 11.77 20.15
N HIS A 390 -1.25 11.90 18.86
CA HIS A 390 -1.81 10.82 18.07
C HIS A 390 -0.75 9.78 17.68
N VAL A 391 0.44 10.21 17.24
CA VAL A 391 1.57 9.34 16.92
C VAL A 391 2.09 8.62 18.17
N GLY A 392 2.20 9.34 19.29
CA GLY A 392 2.71 8.85 20.57
C GLY A 392 4.09 9.40 20.90
N LEU A 393 4.30 9.68 22.19
CA LEU A 393 5.47 10.41 22.68
C LEU A 393 6.76 9.57 22.67
N ASN A 394 6.67 8.24 22.51
CA ASN A 394 7.84 7.42 22.25
C ASN A 394 8.55 7.89 20.98
N ILE A 395 7.78 8.24 19.94
CA ILE A 395 8.30 8.64 18.65
C ILE A 395 8.53 10.15 18.61
N SER A 396 7.50 10.94 18.94
CA SER A 396 7.54 12.39 18.73
C SER A 396 8.61 13.10 19.57
N GLU A 397 8.93 12.57 20.76
CA GLU A 397 9.91 13.19 21.66
C GLU A 397 11.19 12.36 21.84
N HIS A 398 11.12 11.03 21.72
CA HIS A 398 12.27 10.16 21.99
C HIS A 398 12.79 9.44 20.75
N GLN A 399 12.17 9.63 19.58
CA GLN A 399 12.52 8.95 18.33
C GLN A 399 12.61 7.42 18.47
N ALA A 400 11.96 6.87 19.50
CA ALA A 400 11.97 5.45 19.77
C ALA A 400 11.00 4.79 18.80
N THR A 401 11.57 4.11 17.81
CA THR A 401 10.78 3.31 16.88
C THR A 401 10.49 1.96 17.51
N THR A 402 9.36 1.40 17.12
CA THR A 402 9.01 0.00 17.37
C THR A 402 8.80 -0.64 16.01
N GLU A 403 8.97 -1.94 15.89
CA GLU A 403 8.71 -2.68 14.65
C GLU A 403 7.37 -2.33 14.01
N LEU A 404 6.33 -2.19 14.84
CA LEU A 404 4.97 -1.85 14.37
C LEU A 404 4.90 -0.44 13.79
N TYR A 405 5.64 0.49 14.37
CA TYR A 405 5.73 1.84 13.84
C TYR A 405 6.52 1.88 12.53
N ASP A 406 7.67 1.21 12.46
CA ASP A 406 8.47 1.14 11.24
C ASP A 406 7.67 0.49 10.10
N PHE A 407 6.85 -0.51 10.42
CA PHE A 407 5.88 -1.11 9.51
C PHE A 407 4.89 -0.08 8.96
N PHE A 408 4.14 0.61 9.82
CA PHE A 408 3.16 1.61 9.37
C PHE A 408 3.79 2.81 8.65
N ARG A 409 4.98 3.24 9.09
CA ARG A 409 5.73 4.35 8.45
C ARG A 409 6.05 4.02 7.00
N VAL A 410 6.56 2.81 6.74
CA VAL A 410 6.91 2.37 5.38
C VAL A 410 5.66 2.27 4.50
N MET A 411 4.55 1.74 5.03
CA MET A 411 3.28 1.72 4.29
C MET A 411 2.80 3.12 3.90
N GLU A 412 2.89 4.09 4.82
CA GLU A 412 2.47 5.46 4.54
C GLU A 412 3.41 6.14 3.53
N ILE A 413 4.71 5.85 3.55
CA ILE A 413 5.66 6.29 2.53
C ILE A 413 5.26 5.73 1.18
N GLN A 414 5.09 4.41 1.05
CA GLN A 414 4.71 3.75 -0.21
C GLN A 414 3.39 4.31 -0.77
N LYS A 415 2.40 4.55 0.10
CA LYS A 415 1.12 5.16 -0.28
C LYS A 415 1.28 6.60 -0.79
N LYS A 416 2.09 7.43 -0.13
CA LYS A 416 2.27 8.84 -0.49
C LYS A 416 3.15 9.05 -1.70
N THR A 417 4.21 8.27 -1.86
CA THR A 417 5.20 8.44 -2.92
C THR A 417 4.95 7.54 -4.12
N GLY A 418 4.18 6.46 -3.96
CA GLY A 418 4.07 5.38 -4.95
C GLY A 418 5.34 4.53 -5.07
N ASP A 419 6.36 4.78 -4.24
CA ASP A 419 7.63 4.06 -4.30
C ASP A 419 7.49 2.68 -3.66
N LEU A 420 7.26 1.68 -4.50
CA LEU A 420 7.13 0.29 -4.10
C LEU A 420 8.48 -0.38 -3.79
N THR A 421 9.62 0.32 -3.85
CA THR A 421 10.96 -0.28 -3.59
C THR A 421 11.34 -0.25 -2.11
N VAL A 422 10.73 0.63 -1.32
CA VAL A 422 10.96 0.71 0.13
C VAL A 422 10.45 -0.57 0.79
N ARG A 423 11.20 -1.13 1.75
CA ARG A 423 10.82 -2.34 2.50
C ARG A 423 10.70 -2.06 3.98
N VAL A 424 9.81 -2.80 4.63
CA VAL A 424 9.68 -2.73 6.08
C VAL A 424 10.88 -3.42 6.73
N PRO A 425 11.56 -2.81 7.71
CA PRO A 425 12.56 -3.50 8.51
C PRO A 425 11.98 -4.77 9.16
N VAL A 426 12.68 -5.90 9.04
CA VAL A 426 12.26 -7.16 9.63
C VAL A 426 13.10 -7.40 10.88
N GLU A 427 12.45 -7.42 12.03
CA GLU A 427 13.07 -7.85 13.29
C GLU A 427 12.78 -9.34 13.48
N GLU A 428 13.83 -10.15 13.63
CA GLU A 428 13.65 -11.59 13.65
C GLU A 428 12.95 -12.06 14.94
N PHE A 429 12.13 -13.11 14.83
CA PHE A 429 11.44 -13.78 15.96
C PHE A 429 10.30 -13.03 16.64
N THR A 430 9.88 -11.89 16.10
CA THR A 430 8.73 -11.14 16.61
C THR A 430 7.49 -11.33 15.73
N VAL A 431 6.30 -11.12 16.29
CA VAL A 431 5.04 -11.23 15.53
C VAL A 431 4.99 -10.18 14.43
N VAL A 432 5.41 -8.95 14.74
CA VAL A 432 5.42 -7.87 13.75
C VAL A 432 6.50 -8.11 12.70
N GLY A 433 7.69 -8.59 13.08
CA GLY A 433 8.71 -9.03 12.13
C GLY A 433 8.22 -10.08 11.14
N GLN A 434 7.47 -11.10 11.61
CA GLN A 434 6.83 -12.08 10.71
C GLN A 434 5.84 -11.42 9.75
N ILE A 435 5.04 -10.46 10.23
CA ILE A 435 4.12 -9.68 9.39
C ILE A 435 4.90 -8.82 8.38
N SER A 436 5.97 -8.14 8.81
CA SER A 436 6.88 -7.35 7.96
C SER A 436 7.47 -8.20 6.84
N GLN A 437 7.92 -9.42 7.15
CA GLN A 437 8.46 -10.34 6.17
C GLN A 437 7.42 -10.72 5.12
N ARG A 438 6.22 -11.15 5.55
CA ARG A 438 5.12 -11.49 4.63
C ARG A 438 4.66 -10.30 3.80
N TYR A 439 4.64 -9.11 4.39
CA TYR A 439 4.32 -7.89 3.68
C TYR A 439 5.38 -7.58 2.61
N ASN A 440 6.66 -7.69 2.95
CA ASN A 440 7.75 -7.49 1.99
C ASN A 440 7.68 -8.51 0.83
N GLU A 441 7.33 -9.78 1.08
CA GLU A 441 7.10 -10.78 0.03
C GLU A 441 5.97 -10.35 -0.93
N VAL A 442 4.88 -9.80 -0.39
CA VAL A 442 3.77 -9.25 -1.21
C VAL A 442 4.23 -8.03 -2.00
N MET A 443 5.02 -7.14 -1.39
CA MET A 443 5.57 -5.97 -2.08
C MET A 443 6.54 -6.34 -3.19
N ASP A 444 7.35 -7.39 -3.00
CA ASP A 444 8.21 -7.95 -4.06
C ASP A 444 7.38 -8.50 -5.22
N ALA A 445 6.32 -9.25 -4.93
CA ALA A 445 5.43 -9.78 -5.95
C ALA A 445 4.69 -8.65 -6.71
N LEU A 446 4.25 -7.61 -6.01
CA LEU A 446 3.61 -6.45 -6.61
C LEU A 446 4.58 -5.66 -7.50
N GLN A 447 5.80 -5.39 -7.01
CA GLN A 447 6.84 -4.72 -7.79
C GLN A 447 7.20 -5.51 -9.04
N GLN A 448 7.32 -6.84 -8.94
CA GLN A 448 7.54 -7.71 -10.10
C GLN A 448 6.36 -7.68 -11.08
N ALA A 449 5.12 -7.66 -10.59
CA ALA A 449 3.93 -7.57 -11.44
C ALA A 449 3.87 -6.25 -12.21
N VAL A 450 4.15 -5.12 -11.55
CA VAL A 450 4.21 -3.79 -12.17
C VAL A 450 5.34 -3.74 -13.20
N ALA A 451 6.56 -4.15 -12.83
CA ALA A 451 7.71 -4.17 -13.75
C ALA A 451 7.45 -5.08 -14.96
N ARG A 452 6.77 -6.21 -14.77
CA ARG A 452 6.38 -7.11 -15.85
C ARG A 452 5.35 -6.46 -16.77
N ALA A 453 4.34 -5.78 -16.23
CA ALA A 453 3.35 -5.05 -17.01
C ALA A 453 3.99 -3.94 -17.85
N GLU A 454 4.88 -3.13 -17.26
CA GLU A 454 5.64 -2.10 -17.98
C GLU A 454 6.53 -2.69 -19.07
N THR A 455 7.19 -3.81 -18.79
CA THR A 455 8.02 -4.51 -19.78
C THR A 455 7.17 -5.03 -20.95
N ILE A 456 5.98 -5.58 -20.68
CA ILE A 456 5.05 -6.02 -21.74
C ILE A 456 4.67 -4.83 -22.63
N VAL A 457 4.31 -3.68 -22.04
CA VAL A 457 3.94 -2.47 -22.80
C VAL A 457 5.13 -1.96 -23.63
N ARG A 458 6.34 -1.92 -23.05
CA ARG A 458 7.54 -1.42 -23.73
C ARG A 458 8.07 -2.34 -24.84
N THR A 459 7.89 -3.66 -24.68
CA THR A 459 8.37 -4.66 -25.65
C THR A 459 7.32 -5.09 -26.66
N ALA A 460 6.08 -4.62 -26.52
CA ALA A 460 5.03 -4.83 -27.50
C ALA A 460 5.51 -4.34 -28.89
N LYS A 461 5.35 -5.20 -29.89
CA LYS A 461 5.71 -4.88 -31.29
C LYS A 461 4.73 -3.90 -31.93
N ASP A 462 3.48 -3.94 -31.48
CA ASP A 462 2.45 -3.01 -31.92
C ASP A 462 2.59 -1.71 -31.12
N GLY A 463 2.30 -0.59 -31.78
CA GLY A 463 2.31 0.70 -31.11
C GLY A 463 1.12 0.80 -30.16
N ILE A 464 1.37 1.19 -28.91
CA ILE A 464 0.34 1.42 -27.90
C ILE A 464 0.31 2.92 -27.61
N ILE A 465 -0.89 3.50 -27.71
CA ILE A 465 -1.15 4.92 -27.53
C ILE A 465 -2.22 5.07 -26.44
N THR A 466 -1.92 5.79 -25.38
CA THR A 466 -2.90 6.14 -24.34
C THR A 466 -3.32 7.58 -24.52
N PHE A 467 -4.62 7.88 -24.49
CA PHE A 467 -5.14 9.25 -24.67
C PHE A 467 -6.42 9.52 -23.85
N THR A 468 -6.67 10.80 -23.56
CA THR A 468 -7.80 11.24 -22.73
C THR A 468 -9.14 11.15 -23.47
N ARG A 469 -10.23 10.84 -22.75
CA ARG A 469 -11.59 10.79 -23.34
C ARG A 469 -12.16 12.16 -23.71
N GLN A 470 -11.84 13.20 -22.95
CA GLN A 470 -12.45 14.53 -23.11
C GLN A 470 -11.85 15.33 -24.28
N GLU A 471 -10.53 15.32 -24.42
CA GLU A 471 -9.81 16.17 -25.39
C GLU A 471 -9.04 15.36 -26.45
N TYR A 472 -9.09 14.03 -26.39
CA TYR A 472 -8.32 13.13 -27.25
C TYR A 472 -6.84 13.49 -27.31
N THR A 473 -6.30 13.88 -26.17
CA THR A 473 -4.90 14.28 -26.04
C THR A 473 -4.07 13.08 -25.65
N ILE A 474 -2.94 12.86 -26.34
CA ILE A 474 -2.07 11.74 -26.08
C ILE A 474 -1.38 11.93 -24.72
N VAL A 475 -1.51 10.91 -23.88
CA VAL A 475 -0.93 10.80 -22.54
C VAL A 475 0.41 10.07 -22.62
N SER A 476 0.48 8.96 -23.36
CA SER A 476 1.70 8.17 -23.50
C SER A 476 1.78 7.41 -24.83
N LEU A 477 3.00 7.16 -25.29
CA LEU A 477 3.34 6.27 -26.40
C LEU A 477 4.34 5.22 -25.93
N ASN A 478 4.16 3.95 -26.31
CA ASN A 478 5.21 2.96 -26.13
C ASN A 478 6.33 3.11 -27.20
N PRO A 479 7.49 2.45 -27.04
CA PRO A 479 8.61 2.56 -27.99
C PRO A 479 8.25 2.17 -29.42
N ALA A 480 7.36 1.20 -29.63
CA ALA A 480 6.89 0.81 -30.96
C ALA A 480 6.07 1.93 -31.63
N ALA A 481 5.18 2.61 -30.89
CA ALA A 481 4.43 3.74 -31.40
C ALA A 481 5.34 4.94 -31.73
N VAL A 482 6.36 5.19 -30.89
CA VAL A 482 7.41 6.18 -31.18
C VAL A 482 8.13 5.87 -32.49
N ALA A 483 8.51 4.60 -32.72
CA ALA A 483 9.16 4.17 -33.96
C ALA A 483 8.25 4.29 -35.20
N VAL A 484 6.95 4.01 -35.04
CA VAL A 484 5.97 4.12 -36.13
C VAL A 484 5.68 5.59 -36.47
N PHE A 485 5.39 6.46 -35.51
CA PHE A 485 4.98 7.84 -35.83
C PHE A 485 6.13 8.85 -35.89
N GLY A 486 7.30 8.51 -35.35
CA GLY A 486 8.49 9.38 -35.37
C GLY A 486 8.47 10.52 -34.34
N TYR A 487 7.54 10.50 -33.39
CA TYR A 487 7.49 11.46 -32.29
C TYR A 487 8.26 10.91 -31.08
N PRO A 488 9.30 11.60 -30.58
CA PRO A 488 9.98 11.19 -29.36
C PRO A 488 9.05 11.38 -28.15
N GLU A 489 9.13 10.48 -27.17
CA GLU A 489 8.22 10.42 -26.00
C GLU A 489 8.07 11.78 -25.27
N THR A 490 9.13 12.59 -25.24
CA THR A 490 9.16 13.92 -24.63
C THR A 490 8.30 14.98 -25.34
N GLU A 491 7.99 14.79 -26.63
CA GLU A 491 7.18 15.72 -27.44
C GLU A 491 5.70 15.32 -27.51
N VAL A 492 5.35 14.15 -26.97
CA VAL A 492 4.01 13.56 -27.11
C VAL A 492 3.00 14.18 -26.16
N GLN A 493 3.45 14.57 -24.96
CA GLN A 493 2.56 15.15 -23.95
C GLN A 493 1.95 16.44 -24.50
N ARG A 494 0.62 16.41 -24.73
CA ARG A 494 -0.22 17.49 -25.31
C ARG A 494 -0.41 17.50 -26.84
N LEU A 495 0.01 16.45 -27.56
CA LEU A 495 -0.39 16.30 -28.96
C LEU A 495 -1.83 15.76 -29.06
N PRO A 496 -2.70 16.39 -29.87
CA PRO A 496 -4.03 15.84 -30.14
C PRO A 496 -3.89 14.58 -31.00
N LEU A 497 -4.66 13.53 -30.71
CA LEU A 497 -4.61 12.25 -31.42
C LEU A 497 -4.75 12.40 -32.95
N THR A 498 -5.48 13.43 -33.40
CA THR A 498 -5.65 13.77 -34.81
C THR A 498 -4.34 14.06 -35.54
N SER A 499 -3.26 14.41 -34.85
CA SER A 499 -1.94 14.64 -35.49
C SER A 499 -1.29 13.36 -36.01
N LEU A 500 -1.75 12.19 -35.55
CA LEU A 500 -1.24 10.87 -35.97
C LEU A 500 -2.05 10.24 -37.09
N LEU A 501 -3.15 10.89 -37.50
CA LEU A 501 -4.08 10.40 -38.51
C LEU A 501 -4.08 11.33 -39.72
N ASP A 502 -4.17 10.76 -40.91
CA ASP A 502 -4.40 11.52 -42.13
C ASP A 502 -5.90 11.74 -42.30
N HIS A 503 -6.36 12.98 -42.10
CA HIS A 503 -7.78 13.33 -42.17
C HIS A 503 -8.05 14.35 -43.29
N ASP A 504 -8.90 13.99 -44.26
CA ASP A 504 -9.43 14.91 -45.28
C ASP A 504 -10.57 15.78 -44.70
N GLY A 505 -10.29 16.50 -43.60
CA GLY A 505 -11.22 17.41 -42.94
C GLY A 505 -12.38 16.76 -42.17
N HIS A 506 -12.58 15.44 -42.25
CA HIS A 506 -13.51 14.68 -41.40
C HIS A 506 -12.78 14.13 -40.16
N LYS A 507 -13.13 14.62 -38.96
CA LYS A 507 -12.65 14.02 -37.71
C LYS A 507 -13.30 12.65 -37.56
N PRO A 508 -12.56 11.53 -37.46
CA PRO A 508 -13.16 10.23 -37.23
C PRO A 508 -13.89 10.24 -35.88
N ASN A 509 -15.14 9.78 -35.89
CA ASN A 509 -15.94 9.66 -34.68
C ASN A 509 -15.41 8.47 -33.87
N LEU A 510 -14.68 8.75 -32.79
CA LEU A 510 -14.00 7.72 -31.98
C LEU A 510 -14.97 6.74 -31.31
N ALA A 511 -16.25 7.10 -31.18
CA ALA A 511 -17.30 6.19 -30.73
C ALA A 511 -17.61 5.06 -31.76
N ASP A 512 -17.36 5.30 -33.05
CA ASP A 512 -17.53 4.28 -34.11
C ASP A 512 -16.33 3.33 -34.20
N LEU A 513 -15.20 3.72 -33.62
CA LEU A 513 -13.96 2.93 -33.51
C LEU A 513 -13.83 2.19 -32.17
N SER A 514 -14.70 2.49 -31.19
CA SER A 514 -14.79 1.75 -29.93
C SER A 514 -15.69 0.53 -30.12
N GLY A 515 -15.09 -0.63 -30.38
CA GLY A 515 -15.79 -1.90 -30.62
C GLY A 515 -14.83 -3.08 -30.77
N THR A 516 -15.35 -4.29 -30.87
CA THR A 516 -14.54 -5.50 -31.09
C THR A 516 -14.12 -5.61 -32.56
N GLY A 517 -13.12 -4.86 -32.99
CA GLY A 517 -12.61 -4.92 -34.35
C GLY A 517 -11.35 -4.10 -34.59
N TYR A 518 -10.55 -4.52 -35.57
CA TYR A 518 -9.47 -3.71 -36.12
C TYR A 518 -10.03 -2.87 -37.27
N HIS A 519 -9.65 -1.59 -37.33
CA HIS A 519 -10.06 -0.64 -38.36
C HIS A 519 -8.84 -0.21 -39.18
N GLU A 520 -8.97 -0.24 -40.51
CA GLU A 520 -7.95 0.32 -41.40
C GLU A 520 -8.20 1.83 -41.60
N LEU A 521 -7.19 2.63 -41.31
CA LEU A 521 -7.12 4.07 -41.49
C LEU A 521 -5.80 4.42 -42.19
N ASN A 522 -5.60 5.70 -42.50
CA ASN A 522 -4.30 6.21 -42.91
C ASN A 522 -3.66 6.95 -41.73
N GLY A 523 -2.48 6.48 -41.31
CA GLY A 523 -1.65 7.16 -40.32
C GLY A 523 -0.78 8.21 -40.99
N ARG A 524 -0.42 9.26 -40.24
CA ARG A 524 0.53 10.30 -40.66
C ARG A 524 1.74 10.31 -39.72
N ARG A 525 2.94 10.21 -40.27
CA ARG A 525 4.20 10.34 -39.51
C ARG A 525 4.57 11.81 -39.31
N LYS A 526 5.50 12.08 -38.39
CA LYS A 526 6.02 13.43 -38.12
C LYS A 526 6.61 14.12 -39.35
N ASP A 527 7.19 13.37 -40.28
CA ASP A 527 7.74 13.89 -41.55
C ASP A 527 6.68 14.23 -42.61
N GLY A 528 5.40 14.03 -42.29
CA GLY A 528 4.26 14.29 -43.18
C GLY A 528 3.91 13.12 -44.10
N THR A 529 4.66 12.02 -44.09
CA THR A 529 4.33 10.84 -44.91
C THR A 529 3.11 10.10 -44.37
N THR A 530 2.29 9.60 -45.29
CA THR A 530 1.07 8.84 -44.98
C THR A 530 1.30 7.36 -45.23
N PHE A 531 0.75 6.50 -44.37
CA PHE A 531 0.88 5.05 -44.48
C PHE A 531 -0.41 4.35 -44.03
N PRO A 532 -0.71 3.15 -44.56
CA PRO A 532 -1.88 2.40 -44.12
C PRO A 532 -1.65 1.90 -42.68
N LEU A 533 -2.59 2.23 -41.80
CA LEU A 533 -2.56 2.03 -40.36
C LEU A 533 -3.76 1.17 -39.95
N GLU A 534 -3.51 0.07 -39.25
CA GLU A 534 -4.56 -0.72 -38.59
C GLU A 534 -4.64 -0.28 -37.12
N VAL A 535 -5.84 0.05 -36.62
CA VAL A 535 -6.05 0.50 -35.23
C VAL A 535 -7.17 -0.25 -34.54
N ALA A 536 -7.02 -0.54 -33.25
CA ALA A 536 -8.06 -1.02 -32.36
C ALA A 536 -8.07 -0.20 -31.07
N ILE A 537 -9.23 0.24 -30.61
CA ILE A 537 -9.36 1.14 -29.44
C ILE A 537 -10.15 0.44 -28.34
N SER A 538 -9.58 0.39 -27.15
CA SER A 538 -10.22 -0.12 -25.93
C SER A 538 -10.39 1.00 -24.89
N GLU A 539 -11.49 1.00 -24.15
CA GLU A 539 -11.69 1.91 -23.01
C GLU A 539 -11.07 1.32 -21.75
N LEU A 540 -10.30 2.13 -21.02
CA LEU A 540 -9.84 1.84 -19.67
C LEU A 540 -10.53 2.79 -18.68
N SER A 541 -11.09 2.22 -17.61
CA SER A 541 -11.66 2.97 -16.50
C SER A 541 -10.77 2.79 -15.27
N GLU A 542 -10.10 3.86 -14.83
CA GLU A 542 -9.24 3.83 -13.65
C GLU A 542 -9.50 5.06 -12.78
N GLY A 543 -9.81 4.86 -11.49
CA GLY A 543 -9.89 5.93 -10.49
C GLY A 543 -10.92 7.05 -10.70
N GLY A 544 -11.85 6.93 -11.65
CA GLY A 544 -12.82 7.98 -12.02
C GLY A 544 -12.43 8.79 -13.25
N GLU A 545 -11.25 8.53 -13.84
CA GLU A 545 -10.88 9.02 -15.17
C GLU A 545 -11.10 7.93 -16.22
N HIS A 546 -11.70 8.32 -17.35
CA HIS A 546 -11.91 7.46 -18.50
C HIS A 546 -10.79 7.72 -19.52
N LEU A 547 -9.91 6.74 -19.71
CA LEU A 547 -8.83 6.77 -20.68
C LEU A 547 -9.14 5.81 -21.84
N TYR A 548 -8.58 6.08 -23.02
CA TYR A 548 -8.59 5.14 -24.13
C TYR A 548 -7.18 4.65 -24.40
N SER A 549 -7.04 3.36 -24.73
CA SER A 549 -5.82 2.75 -25.24
C SER A 549 -6.05 2.29 -26.68
N GLY A 550 -5.33 2.90 -27.61
CA GLY A 550 -5.27 2.49 -29.02
C GLY A 550 -4.07 1.60 -29.29
N VAL A 551 -4.30 0.40 -29.83
CA VAL A 551 -3.25 -0.44 -30.41
C VAL A 551 -3.19 -0.18 -31.90
N VAL A 552 -2.01 0.16 -32.42
CA VAL A 552 -1.79 0.53 -33.81
C VAL A 552 -0.72 -0.34 -34.48
N ARG A 553 -0.89 -0.63 -35.78
CA ARG A 553 0.04 -1.41 -36.59
C ARG A 553 0.18 -0.85 -38.00
N ASP A 554 1.41 -0.74 -38.48
CA ASP A 554 1.72 -0.39 -39.88
C ASP A 554 1.57 -1.63 -40.78
N ILE A 555 0.68 -1.55 -41.77
CA ILE A 555 0.35 -2.66 -42.68
C ILE A 555 0.89 -2.47 -44.11
N THR A 556 1.85 -1.55 -44.31
CA THR A 556 2.41 -1.23 -45.64
C THR A 556 2.97 -2.46 -46.37
N LEU A 557 3.73 -3.30 -45.67
CA LEU A 557 4.33 -4.52 -46.25
C LEU A 557 3.28 -5.56 -46.64
N ARG A 558 2.20 -5.67 -45.86
CA ARG A 558 1.11 -6.62 -46.12
C ARG A 558 0.42 -6.29 -47.45
N LYS A 559 0.09 -5.01 -47.68
CA LYS A 559 -0.56 -4.59 -48.94
C LYS A 559 0.32 -4.86 -50.17
N LYS A 560 1.64 -4.64 -50.08
CA LYS A 560 2.56 -4.93 -51.20
C LYS A 560 2.67 -6.42 -51.54
N ALA A 561 2.62 -7.31 -50.54
CA ALA A 561 2.70 -8.75 -50.76
C ALA A 561 1.43 -9.30 -51.45
N GLU A 562 0.25 -8.78 -51.11
CA GLU A 562 -1.03 -9.18 -51.70
C GLU A 562 -1.11 -8.83 -53.20
N GLU A 563 -0.57 -7.67 -53.62
CA GLU A 563 -0.51 -7.28 -55.03
C GLU A 563 0.41 -8.17 -55.86
N GLN A 564 1.57 -8.56 -55.33
CA GLN A 564 2.54 -9.42 -56.01
C GLN A 564 1.98 -10.83 -56.26
N LEU A 565 1.25 -11.38 -55.29
CA LEU A 565 0.64 -12.70 -55.42
C LEU A 565 -0.42 -12.74 -56.53
N LYS A 566 -1.14 -11.64 -56.73
CA LYS A 566 -2.18 -11.52 -57.77
C LYS A 566 -1.57 -11.52 -59.18
N ALA A 567 -0.40 -10.89 -59.36
CA ALA A 567 0.28 -10.83 -60.65
C ALA A 567 0.86 -12.19 -61.08
N ALA A 568 1.48 -12.93 -60.17
CA ALA A 568 2.11 -14.23 -60.47
C ALA A 568 1.10 -15.31 -60.93
N LYS A 569 -0.15 -15.23 -60.47
CA LYS A 569 -1.20 -16.20 -60.84
C LYS A 569 -1.64 -16.08 -62.31
N ALA A 570 -1.66 -14.86 -62.86
CA ALA A 570 -2.12 -14.61 -64.23
C ALA A 570 -1.14 -15.12 -65.32
N GLU A 571 0.17 -15.12 -65.03
CA GLU A 571 1.22 -15.58 -65.95
C GLU A 571 1.14 -17.11 -66.18
N LEU A 572 0.82 -17.87 -65.12
CA LEU A 572 0.81 -19.33 -65.13
C LEU A 572 -0.32 -19.91 -66.01
N GLU A 573 -1.46 -19.22 -66.11
CA GLU A 573 -2.63 -19.69 -66.87
C GLU A 573 -2.39 -19.64 -68.39
N ARG A 574 -1.58 -18.70 -68.90
CA ARG A 574 -1.33 -18.55 -70.34
C ARG A 574 -0.43 -19.65 -70.93
N LEU A 575 0.53 -20.14 -70.16
CA LEU A 575 1.51 -21.13 -70.61
C LEU A 575 0.94 -22.55 -70.75
N VAL A 576 -0.23 -22.83 -70.18
CA VAL A 576 -0.80 -24.19 -70.11
C VAL A 576 -1.68 -24.54 -71.33
N ILE A 577 -2.26 -23.56 -72.02
CA ILE A 577 -3.35 -23.79 -72.99
C ILE A 577 -2.98 -23.52 -74.47
N THR A 578 -1.83 -22.90 -74.76
CA THR A 578 -1.38 -22.57 -76.13
C THR A 578 -0.21 -23.44 -76.60
N ASP A 579 -0.05 -23.59 -77.92
CA ASP A 579 1.13 -24.15 -78.60
C ASP A 579 2.21 -23.06 -78.73
N GLU A 580 3.43 -23.35 -78.32
CA GLU A 580 4.52 -22.38 -78.27
C GLU A 580 4.96 -21.88 -79.65
N LEU A 581 4.81 -22.70 -80.69
CA LEU A 581 5.26 -22.34 -82.04
C LEU A 581 4.25 -21.49 -82.79
N THR A 582 2.97 -21.89 -82.78
CA THR A 582 1.92 -21.29 -83.63
C THR A 582 1.04 -20.28 -82.89
N GLY A 583 1.07 -20.27 -81.56
CA GLY A 583 0.19 -19.43 -80.73
C GLY A 583 -1.28 -19.88 -80.72
N LEU A 584 -1.61 -20.97 -81.43
CA LEU A 584 -2.91 -21.62 -81.40
C LEU A 584 -3.12 -22.42 -80.11
N ALA A 585 -4.31 -22.97 -79.90
CA ALA A 585 -4.52 -23.93 -78.82
C ALA A 585 -3.60 -25.14 -78.98
N ASN A 586 -3.08 -25.68 -77.88
CA ASN A 586 -2.34 -26.93 -77.93
C ASN A 586 -3.29 -28.14 -78.01
N ARG A 587 -2.74 -29.30 -78.37
CA ARG A 587 -3.49 -30.57 -78.48
C ARG A 587 -4.36 -30.88 -77.27
N ARG A 588 -3.84 -30.66 -76.05
CA ARG A 588 -4.58 -30.96 -74.82
C ARG A 588 -5.81 -30.08 -74.68
N HIS A 589 -5.68 -28.79 -74.99
CA HIS A 589 -6.79 -27.85 -74.88
C HIS A 589 -7.91 -28.14 -75.89
N VAL A 590 -7.58 -28.48 -77.13
CA VAL A 590 -8.61 -28.85 -78.13
C VAL A 590 -9.26 -30.19 -77.82
N ASP A 591 -8.54 -31.16 -77.25
CA ASP A 591 -9.10 -32.44 -76.81
C ASP A 591 -10.15 -32.25 -75.70
N GLU A 592 -9.84 -31.40 -74.71
CA GLU A 592 -10.77 -31.04 -73.64
C GLU A 592 -11.99 -30.26 -74.19
N ALA A 593 -11.76 -29.34 -75.14
CA ALA A 593 -12.83 -28.57 -75.78
C ALA A 593 -13.78 -29.43 -76.63
N ILE A 594 -13.26 -30.40 -77.39
CA ILE A 594 -14.10 -31.34 -78.16
C ILE A 594 -14.97 -32.16 -77.20
N GLU A 595 -14.44 -32.61 -76.07
CA GLU A 595 -15.21 -33.37 -75.08
C GLU A 595 -16.34 -32.54 -74.47
N HIS A 596 -16.08 -31.26 -74.18
CA HIS A 596 -17.11 -30.31 -73.74
C HIS A 596 -18.16 -30.06 -74.83
N GLU A 597 -17.76 -29.95 -76.10
CA GLU A 597 -18.69 -29.71 -77.20
C GLU A 597 -19.58 -30.94 -77.49
N ILE A 598 -19.06 -32.17 -77.30
CA ILE A 598 -19.85 -33.40 -77.31
C ILE A 598 -20.95 -33.34 -76.24
N GLN A 599 -20.61 -32.97 -75.01
CA GLN A 599 -21.59 -32.86 -73.92
C GLN A 599 -22.65 -31.81 -74.23
N ARG A 600 -22.23 -30.67 -74.79
CA ARG A 600 -23.12 -29.59 -75.21
C ARG A 600 -24.08 -30.05 -76.32
N ALA A 601 -23.56 -30.70 -77.35
CA ALA A 601 -24.34 -31.20 -78.49
C ALA A 601 -25.33 -32.30 -78.08
N GLN A 602 -24.92 -33.24 -77.21
CA GLN A 602 -25.82 -34.26 -76.66
C GLN A 602 -26.97 -33.64 -75.84
N ARG A 603 -26.68 -32.56 -75.09
CA ARG A 603 -27.65 -31.92 -74.20
C ARG A 603 -28.62 -31.01 -74.93
N TYR A 604 -28.16 -30.27 -75.94
CA TYR A 604 -28.94 -29.23 -76.59
C TYR A 604 -29.34 -29.55 -78.04
N GLY A 605 -28.87 -30.68 -78.60
CA GLY A 605 -29.21 -31.13 -79.95
C GLY A 605 -28.64 -30.26 -81.07
N ARG A 606 -27.59 -29.49 -80.77
CA ARG A 606 -26.95 -28.54 -81.71
C ARG A 606 -25.77 -29.21 -82.42
N PRO A 607 -25.63 -29.06 -83.75
CA PRO A 607 -24.57 -29.71 -84.49
C PRO A 607 -23.22 -29.03 -84.22
N PHE A 608 -22.14 -29.81 -84.29
CA PHE A 608 -20.79 -29.30 -84.45
C PHE A 608 -20.01 -30.28 -85.33
N SER A 609 -18.94 -29.79 -85.95
CA SER A 609 -18.06 -30.60 -86.76
C SER A 609 -16.60 -30.41 -86.35
N VAL A 610 -15.78 -31.39 -86.68
CA VAL A 610 -14.33 -31.32 -86.54
C VAL A 610 -13.72 -31.44 -87.93
N ALA A 611 -12.81 -30.53 -88.25
CA ALA A 611 -11.99 -30.61 -89.45
C ALA A 611 -10.55 -30.94 -89.06
N LEU A 612 -10.04 -32.07 -89.55
CA LEU A 612 -8.63 -32.44 -89.44
C LEU A 612 -7.91 -32.00 -90.72
N ILE A 613 -6.86 -31.22 -90.55
CA ILE A 613 -6.14 -30.54 -91.63
C ILE A 613 -4.70 -31.04 -91.58
N ASP A 614 -4.26 -31.70 -92.64
CA ASP A 614 -2.89 -32.19 -92.79
C ASP A 614 -2.23 -31.51 -93.99
N LEU A 615 -1.01 -31.02 -93.79
CA LEU A 615 -0.27 -30.35 -94.86
C LEU A 615 0.34 -31.41 -95.80
N ASP A 616 -0.02 -31.32 -97.08
CA ASP A 616 0.47 -32.25 -98.09
C ASP A 616 1.96 -32.02 -98.34
N GLU A 617 2.71 -33.12 -98.43
CA GLU A 617 4.15 -33.11 -98.73
C GLU A 617 5.01 -32.20 -97.80
N PHE A 618 4.51 -31.83 -96.61
CA PHE A 618 5.25 -30.95 -95.68
C PHE A 618 6.61 -31.51 -95.26
N LYS A 619 6.75 -32.84 -95.23
CA LYS A 619 8.04 -33.50 -95.04
C LYS A 619 9.07 -33.09 -96.10
N LEU A 620 8.67 -32.90 -97.36
CA LEU A 620 9.56 -32.40 -98.41
C LEU A 620 10.00 -30.96 -98.13
N VAL A 621 9.11 -30.11 -97.60
CA VAL A 621 9.48 -28.74 -97.18
C VAL A 621 10.57 -28.80 -96.11
N ASN A 622 10.43 -29.66 -95.11
CA ASN A 622 11.46 -29.85 -94.09
C ASN A 622 12.76 -30.47 -94.64
N ASP A 623 12.65 -31.48 -95.51
CA ASP A 623 13.80 -32.22 -96.04
C ASP A 623 14.61 -31.37 -97.05
N TYR A 624 13.96 -30.51 -97.83
CA TYR A 624 14.61 -29.65 -98.84
C TYR A 624 14.99 -28.25 -98.32
N LEU A 625 14.19 -27.65 -97.43
CA LEU A 625 14.35 -26.25 -97.00
C LEU A 625 14.72 -26.12 -95.51
N GLY A 626 14.68 -27.21 -94.75
CA GLY A 626 15.07 -27.28 -93.34
C GLY A 626 13.92 -26.99 -92.35
N HIS A 627 14.05 -27.54 -91.14
CA HIS A 627 13.02 -27.45 -90.10
C HIS A 627 12.65 -26.01 -89.70
N GLY A 628 13.61 -25.07 -89.69
CA GLY A 628 13.31 -23.66 -89.36
C GLY A 628 12.39 -22.98 -90.38
N VAL A 629 12.46 -23.40 -91.64
CA VAL A 629 11.53 -22.96 -92.69
C VAL A 629 10.17 -23.64 -92.52
N GLY A 630 10.17 -24.95 -92.19
CA GLY A 630 8.95 -25.66 -91.83
C GLY A 630 8.20 -25.00 -90.67
N ASP A 631 8.91 -24.54 -89.64
CA ASP A 631 8.34 -23.82 -88.50
C ASP A 631 7.67 -22.49 -88.92
N ILE A 632 8.31 -21.73 -89.82
CA ILE A 632 7.73 -20.50 -90.40
C ILE A 632 6.47 -20.83 -91.21
N VAL A 633 6.48 -21.92 -91.99
CA VAL A 633 5.30 -22.38 -92.74
C VAL A 633 4.17 -22.73 -91.79
N LEU A 634 4.43 -23.44 -90.69
CA LEU A 634 3.41 -23.79 -89.69
C LEU A 634 2.84 -22.55 -88.97
N GLN A 635 3.67 -21.56 -88.67
CA GLN A 635 3.22 -20.28 -88.11
C GLN A 635 2.32 -19.50 -89.07
N LEU A 636 2.70 -19.45 -90.35
CA LEU A 636 1.92 -18.78 -91.39
C LEU A 636 0.58 -19.50 -91.62
N VAL A 637 0.60 -20.83 -91.69
CA VAL A 637 -0.62 -21.66 -91.77
C VAL A 637 -1.52 -21.40 -90.56
N GLY A 638 -0.98 -21.49 -89.33
CA GLY A 638 -1.76 -21.25 -88.11
C GLY A 638 -2.39 -19.85 -88.07
N LYS A 639 -1.66 -18.82 -88.51
CA LYS A 639 -2.17 -17.44 -88.62
C LYS A 639 -3.25 -17.30 -89.68
N ARG A 640 -3.11 -17.96 -90.84
CA ARG A 640 -4.11 -17.94 -91.93
C ARG A 640 -5.39 -18.65 -91.53
N LEU A 641 -5.28 -19.82 -90.91
CA LEU A 641 -6.43 -20.55 -90.38
C LEU A 641 -7.16 -19.70 -89.33
N SER A 642 -6.43 -19.07 -88.41
CA SER A 642 -6.99 -18.18 -87.37
C SER A 642 -7.76 -17.00 -87.93
N ALA A 643 -7.25 -16.40 -89.02
CA ALA A 643 -7.90 -15.25 -89.65
C ALA A 643 -9.20 -15.60 -90.39
N ILE A 644 -9.42 -16.89 -90.69
CA ILE A 644 -10.59 -17.39 -91.42
C ILE A 644 -11.64 -17.96 -90.47
N GLY A 645 -11.18 -18.60 -89.39
CA GLY A 645 -12.03 -19.08 -88.31
C GLY A 645 -12.82 -17.94 -87.66
N ARG A 646 -13.98 -18.29 -87.13
CA ARG A 646 -14.80 -17.38 -86.31
C ARG A 646 -14.25 -17.31 -84.90
N GLU A 647 -14.65 -16.30 -84.14
CA GLU A 647 -14.29 -16.16 -82.72
C GLU A 647 -14.71 -17.37 -81.87
N THR A 648 -15.74 -18.10 -82.30
CA THR A 648 -16.23 -19.33 -81.67
C THR A 648 -15.50 -20.59 -82.11
N ASP A 649 -14.72 -20.54 -83.19
CA ASP A 649 -14.02 -21.70 -83.73
C ASP A 649 -12.71 -21.88 -82.97
N LEU A 650 -12.44 -23.10 -82.49
CA LEU A 650 -11.19 -23.39 -81.79
C LEU A 650 -10.21 -24.07 -82.75
N LEU A 651 -9.14 -23.35 -83.07
CA LEU A 651 -8.05 -23.83 -83.89
C LEU A 651 -6.87 -24.26 -83.03
N ALA A 652 -6.35 -25.44 -83.33
CA ALA A 652 -5.26 -26.04 -82.59
C ALA A 652 -4.24 -26.68 -83.51
N ARG A 653 -2.98 -26.62 -83.11
CA ARG A 653 -1.95 -27.50 -83.67
C ARG A 653 -2.04 -28.84 -82.94
N TYR A 654 -2.37 -29.88 -83.70
CA TYR A 654 -2.69 -31.20 -83.15
C TYR A 654 -1.50 -32.16 -83.23
N GLY A 655 -0.67 -32.00 -84.27
CA GLY A 655 0.52 -32.80 -84.54
C GLY A 655 1.66 -31.96 -85.13
N GLY A 656 2.66 -32.63 -85.73
CA GLY A 656 3.81 -31.97 -86.34
C GLY A 656 3.39 -30.98 -87.42
N ASP A 657 2.61 -31.47 -88.37
CA ASP A 657 2.05 -30.78 -89.54
C ASP A 657 0.52 -30.84 -89.61
N GLU A 658 -0.11 -31.37 -88.55
CA GLU A 658 -1.56 -31.52 -88.43
C GLU A 658 -2.18 -30.40 -87.60
N PHE A 659 -3.27 -29.84 -88.10
CA PHE A 659 -4.12 -28.87 -87.40
C PHE A 659 -5.53 -29.44 -87.23
N VAL A 660 -6.19 -29.05 -86.15
CA VAL A 660 -7.59 -29.37 -85.89
C VAL A 660 -8.37 -28.08 -85.74
N ALA A 661 -9.50 -28.00 -86.45
CA ALA A 661 -10.51 -26.99 -86.22
C ALA A 661 -11.75 -27.63 -85.61
N LEU A 662 -12.09 -27.22 -84.38
CA LEU A 662 -13.40 -27.49 -83.80
C LEU A 662 -14.35 -26.37 -84.23
N LEU A 663 -15.47 -26.73 -84.86
CA LEU A 663 -16.45 -25.81 -85.43
C LEU A 663 -17.80 -25.97 -84.72
N PRO A 664 -18.03 -25.29 -83.59
CA PRO A 664 -19.32 -25.29 -82.90
C PRO A 664 -20.45 -24.77 -83.81
N GLU A 665 -21.68 -25.25 -83.60
CA GLU A 665 -22.89 -24.79 -84.33
C GLU A 665 -22.80 -24.95 -85.86
N THR A 666 -21.97 -25.86 -86.33
CA THR A 666 -21.71 -26.07 -87.76
C THR A 666 -22.08 -27.51 -88.12
N ASP A 667 -22.90 -27.66 -89.16
CA ASP A 667 -23.31 -28.96 -89.71
C ASP A 667 -22.34 -29.43 -90.81
N GLY A 668 -22.56 -30.64 -91.35
CA GLY A 668 -21.64 -31.24 -92.32
C GLY A 668 -21.54 -30.49 -93.66
N GLU A 669 -22.54 -29.70 -94.07
CA GLU A 669 -22.40 -28.83 -95.24
C GLU A 669 -21.58 -27.58 -94.92
N GLY A 670 -21.88 -26.90 -93.81
CA GLY A 670 -21.13 -25.73 -93.36
C GLY A 670 -19.67 -26.05 -93.05
N ALA A 671 -19.40 -27.22 -92.49
CA ALA A 671 -18.04 -27.66 -92.16
C ALA A 671 -17.24 -28.02 -93.41
N ARG A 672 -17.87 -28.60 -94.44
CA ARG A 672 -17.24 -28.81 -95.76
C ARG A 672 -16.88 -27.49 -96.42
N GLU A 673 -17.76 -26.49 -96.33
CA GLU A 673 -17.48 -25.17 -96.90
C GLU A 673 -16.36 -24.45 -96.15
N MET A 674 -16.35 -24.53 -94.81
CA MET A 674 -15.23 -24.00 -94.01
C MET A 674 -13.91 -24.73 -94.32
N ALA A 675 -13.94 -26.05 -94.46
CA ALA A 675 -12.78 -26.83 -94.88
C ALA A 675 -12.27 -26.43 -96.28
N ARG A 676 -13.15 -26.14 -97.25
CA ARG A 676 -12.71 -25.62 -98.56
C ARG A 676 -12.02 -24.27 -98.43
N ARG A 677 -12.58 -23.37 -97.61
CA ARG A 677 -11.96 -22.06 -97.35
C ARG A 677 -10.60 -22.18 -96.66
N PHE A 678 -10.45 -23.14 -95.74
CA PHE A 678 -9.14 -23.45 -95.14
C PHE A 678 -8.16 -24.00 -96.18
N ALA A 679 -8.56 -24.96 -97.01
CA ALA A 679 -7.71 -25.52 -98.07
C ALA A 679 -7.29 -24.43 -99.09
N GLU A 680 -8.24 -23.59 -99.54
CA GLU A 680 -7.97 -22.46 -100.44
C GLU A 680 -7.00 -21.45 -99.81
N ALA A 681 -7.11 -21.20 -98.51
CA ALA A 681 -6.25 -20.26 -97.83
C ALA A 681 -4.83 -20.78 -97.61
N VAL A 682 -4.68 -22.09 -97.41
CA VAL A 682 -3.37 -22.74 -97.41
C VAL A 682 -2.78 -22.70 -98.82
N ARG A 683 -3.55 -23.08 -99.86
CA ARG A 683 -3.12 -22.99 -101.27
C ARG A 683 -2.77 -21.57 -101.72
N ALA A 684 -3.46 -20.56 -101.18
CA ALA A 684 -3.21 -19.16 -101.50
C ALA A 684 -1.94 -18.58 -100.85
N LEU A 685 -1.21 -19.35 -100.02
CA LEU A 685 0.13 -18.99 -99.58
C LEU A 685 1.05 -18.90 -100.79
N ARG A 686 1.29 -17.68 -101.28
CA ARG A 686 2.18 -17.43 -102.44
C ARG A 686 3.64 -17.52 -102.01
N ARG A 687 4.50 -17.92 -102.97
CA ARG A 687 5.97 -18.06 -102.90
C ARG A 687 6.79 -16.84 -102.42
N ASP A 688 6.17 -15.74 -102.00
CA ASP A 688 6.84 -14.45 -101.76
C ASP A 688 6.58 -13.81 -100.37
N GLU A 689 5.83 -14.44 -99.45
CA GLU A 689 5.61 -13.88 -98.11
C GLU A 689 6.79 -14.08 -97.13
N GLY A 690 7.99 -14.42 -97.63
CA GLY A 690 9.17 -14.61 -96.78
C GLY A 690 10.48 -15.00 -97.47
N ALA A 691 10.68 -14.64 -98.75
CA ALA A 691 11.91 -14.92 -99.51
C ALA A 691 12.30 -16.42 -99.64
N ILE A 692 11.31 -17.32 -99.58
CA ILE A 692 11.49 -18.76 -99.67
C ILE A 692 10.40 -19.33 -100.60
N ASP A 693 10.82 -20.02 -101.66
CA ASP A 693 9.94 -20.69 -102.62
C ASP A 693 9.47 -22.03 -102.04
N PHE A 694 8.22 -22.10 -101.56
CA PHE A 694 7.55 -23.33 -101.15
C PHE A 694 6.13 -23.39 -101.73
N ASP A 695 5.66 -24.61 -102.01
CA ASP A 695 4.31 -24.89 -102.49
C ASP A 695 3.73 -25.94 -101.54
N VAL A 696 2.71 -25.56 -100.76
CA VAL A 696 2.08 -26.43 -99.76
C VAL A 696 0.58 -26.35 -99.92
N THR A 697 -0.04 -27.51 -100.04
CA THR A 697 -1.48 -27.69 -100.05
C THR A 697 -1.93 -28.41 -98.77
N ALA A 698 -3.23 -28.47 -98.52
CA ALA A 698 -3.75 -29.21 -97.37
C ALA A 698 -4.82 -30.21 -97.80
N SER A 699 -4.72 -31.41 -97.25
CA SER A 699 -5.79 -32.40 -97.28
C SER A 699 -6.62 -32.25 -96.02
N ILE A 700 -7.94 -32.06 -96.17
CA ILE A 700 -8.83 -31.79 -95.03
C ILE A 700 -9.96 -32.82 -94.98
N GLY A 701 -10.09 -33.47 -93.83
CA GLY A 701 -11.16 -34.39 -93.51
C GLY A 701 -12.14 -33.81 -92.52
N VAL A 702 -13.43 -33.88 -92.82
CA VAL A 702 -14.49 -33.34 -91.98
C VAL A 702 -15.37 -34.47 -91.44
N ALA A 703 -15.64 -34.44 -90.14
CA ALA A 703 -16.62 -35.31 -89.49
C ALA A 703 -17.59 -34.49 -88.65
N THR A 704 -18.88 -34.77 -88.79
CA THR A 704 -19.94 -34.08 -88.04
C THR A 704 -20.41 -34.95 -86.88
N PHE A 705 -20.63 -34.33 -85.72
CA PHE A 705 -21.18 -35.04 -84.57
C PHE A 705 -22.65 -35.42 -84.80
N GLY A 706 -22.91 -36.72 -84.83
CA GLY A 706 -24.23 -37.28 -85.13
C GLY A 706 -24.14 -38.76 -85.50
N GLY A 707 -25.29 -39.46 -85.49
CA GLY A 707 -25.35 -40.89 -85.88
C GLY A 707 -24.49 -41.80 -84.99
N GLU A 708 -23.53 -42.50 -85.62
CA GLU A 708 -22.56 -43.41 -84.99
C GLU A 708 -21.33 -42.68 -84.41
N LEU A 709 -21.11 -41.41 -84.76
CA LEU A 709 -19.96 -40.61 -84.33
C LEU A 709 -20.25 -39.87 -83.02
N ARG A 710 -20.26 -40.61 -81.90
CA ARG A 710 -20.68 -40.11 -80.57
C ARG A 710 -19.56 -39.88 -79.55
N SER A 711 -18.30 -40.10 -79.92
CA SER A 711 -17.14 -39.89 -79.05
C SER A 711 -16.04 -39.12 -79.77
N ARG A 712 -15.17 -38.46 -79.01
CA ARG A 712 -14.00 -37.73 -79.57
C ARG A 712 -13.15 -38.65 -80.45
N ALA A 713 -12.88 -39.86 -79.99
CA ALA A 713 -12.09 -40.84 -80.74
C ALA A 713 -12.79 -41.26 -82.05
N ALA A 714 -14.11 -41.44 -82.04
CA ALA A 714 -14.86 -41.78 -83.26
C ALA A 714 -14.88 -40.62 -84.26
N LEU A 715 -15.09 -39.39 -83.79
CA LEU A 715 -15.08 -38.17 -84.62
C LEU A 715 -13.73 -37.93 -85.29
N LEU A 716 -12.65 -37.93 -84.51
CA LEU A 716 -11.31 -37.71 -85.05
C LEU A 716 -10.89 -38.84 -85.99
N ALA A 717 -11.21 -40.10 -85.67
CA ALA A 717 -10.93 -41.23 -86.56
C ALA A 717 -11.74 -41.18 -87.87
N ALA A 718 -12.97 -40.63 -87.84
CA ALA A 718 -13.77 -40.43 -89.04
C ALA A 718 -13.23 -39.29 -89.90
N ALA A 719 -12.89 -38.15 -89.28
CA ALA A 719 -12.25 -37.02 -89.96
C ALA A 719 -10.91 -37.45 -90.59
N ASP A 720 -10.09 -38.22 -89.87
CA ASP A 720 -8.82 -38.77 -90.37
C ASP A 720 -8.99 -39.68 -91.58
N ARG A 721 -9.94 -40.63 -91.54
CA ARG A 721 -10.25 -41.48 -92.71
C ARG A 721 -10.69 -40.66 -93.93
N ALA A 722 -11.50 -39.63 -93.71
CA ALA A 722 -11.93 -38.72 -94.77
C ALA A 722 -10.73 -37.93 -95.33
N MET A 723 -9.89 -37.36 -94.47
CA MET A 723 -8.67 -36.64 -94.84
C MET A 723 -7.74 -37.52 -95.70
N TYR A 724 -7.49 -38.77 -95.28
CA TYR A 724 -6.70 -39.72 -96.08
C TYR A 724 -7.34 -40.07 -97.42
N ALA A 725 -8.67 -40.08 -97.53
CA ALA A 725 -9.36 -40.27 -98.80
C ALA A 725 -9.16 -39.09 -99.75
N ALA A 726 -9.21 -37.84 -99.23
CA ALA A 726 -8.87 -36.65 -99.99
C ALA A 726 -7.43 -36.69 -100.50
N LYS A 727 -6.48 -37.11 -99.65
CA LYS A 727 -5.06 -37.23 -99.98
C LYS A 727 -4.79 -38.21 -101.14
N ARG A 728 -5.56 -39.30 -101.26
CA ARG A 728 -5.40 -40.31 -102.33
C ARG A 728 -6.01 -39.93 -103.68
N GLN A 729 -7.02 -39.07 -103.72
CA GLN A 729 -7.75 -38.78 -104.96
C GLN A 729 -7.04 -37.76 -105.87
N ARG A 730 -6.20 -36.86 -105.31
CA ARG A 730 -5.31 -35.96 -106.06
C ARG A 730 -4.26 -35.19 -105.23
N GLY A 731 -4.24 -35.33 -103.89
CA GLY A 731 -3.67 -34.29 -103.00
C GLY A 731 -4.48 -33.00 -103.10
N ASP A 732 -4.50 -32.14 -102.08
CA ASP A 732 -5.15 -30.82 -102.17
C ASP A 732 -6.69 -30.84 -102.33
N GLY A 733 -7.38 -31.50 -101.38
CA GLY A 733 -8.83 -31.69 -101.43
C GLY A 733 -9.52 -31.81 -100.06
N VAL A 734 -10.85 -31.66 -100.07
CA VAL A 734 -11.72 -31.81 -98.90
C VAL A 734 -12.58 -33.05 -99.07
N ALA A 735 -12.61 -33.92 -98.05
CA ALA A 735 -13.51 -35.07 -97.99
C ALA A 735 -14.28 -35.08 -96.66
N SER A 736 -15.47 -35.66 -96.68
CA SER A 736 -16.34 -35.78 -95.51
C SER A 736 -16.63 -37.25 -95.23
N ALA A 737 -16.73 -37.59 -93.94
CA ALA A 737 -17.04 -38.93 -93.48
C ALA A 737 -18.55 -39.25 -93.46
N ASP A 738 -19.39 -38.25 -93.73
CA ASP A 738 -20.86 -38.31 -93.64
C ASP A 738 -21.53 -38.79 -94.94
#